data_AF-A0A1F7JRX4-F1
#
_entry.id   AF-A0A1F7JRX4-F1
#
_cell.length_a   1.000
_cell.length_b   1.000
_cell.length_c   1.000
_cell.angle_alpha   90.00
_cell.angle_beta   90.00
_cell.angle_gamma   90.00
#
_symmetry.space_group_name_H-M   'P 1'
#
loop_
_entity.id
_entity.type
_entity.pdbx_description
1 polymer ?
#
loop_
_entity_poly.entity_id
_entity_poly.type
_entity_poly.pdbx_seq_one_letter_code
_entity_poly.pdbx_strand_id
1 'polypeptide(L)'
;MKIKRLLIYFFVLFLLLNIAHFTLAEDKSAPGGIIPKLQKTANDPELIEGHVYPNWGPVCQRYTYSVIYRDKEGRKPQYVKIYFNGKMIDMVKNNPNDDDYQKGVKYIYKYVPNKLGSNFYYFEAANGLGKTRDAIIDSPDNGPVLFKSAFNKNQIVVVDKQTGKKILDYPTGKEWVGGIALSDDGRYLAAKTSKHIYLFDTNSPKEPLWNFNCEQCRIGDDVKGGIAISGSGSKIIAAFTERVALFDKSSNKPIWMYDKAGGSYNVAIAKNGKYMAAATAGEESNVNSNLLILWSEKSEKPLWQYHSSGNFHDVSLSDNGDYIAGSTGCPDRRAYLFYKNSNIPVIKTDPLTRDSPVHRAKISSDGSSFAVGSESDAGAVFFFRKNSKEPIWKFPVPQGSSVRALNFTPSGKYIGAATFGGQVFIFDSSSSQPISSWSLNNVAIGGIDIADDGSYITIGGTDKKLHIFEKGLQIGKEILFNEYVEEIDISANGKYIAAGTGGSVYFFETFDKDSTPVSCTNIIEPKAEEEEMAQAGFNGNDEQANSSLCGDGTCEGPETIDNCRQDCDPNYEGRGIFVKSTQFKLPGMLTGFAFLGSILALGVYYATVKFNLLRRRPEDLKKLNKRILMTICITAVLFLILTLVFMFLNKPKSSQYEPREKTPLNTDQDNRSGEATDKENRKNLNEKQGVCGNDICEPGLGESRESCSQDCSAQ
;
A
#
# COMPACT_ATOMS: atom_id res chain seq x y z
N MET A 1 -34.55 -10.81 53.90
CA MET A 1 -33.14 -10.41 53.75
C MET A 1 -32.40 -11.36 52.80
N LYS A 2 -32.89 -11.47 51.56
CA LYS A 2 -32.44 -12.39 50.50
C LYS A 2 -32.79 -11.71 49.17
N ILE A 3 -32.11 -12.01 48.06
CA ILE A 3 -32.22 -11.36 46.72
C ILE A 3 -31.33 -10.11 46.53
N LYS A 4 -31.41 -9.06 47.37
CA LYS A 4 -30.59 -7.84 47.15
C LYS A 4 -29.07 -8.06 47.27
N ARG A 5 -28.61 -8.87 48.23
CA ARG A 5 -27.18 -9.23 48.34
C ARG A 5 -26.72 -10.17 47.22
N LEU A 6 -27.63 -10.98 46.66
CA LEU A 6 -27.33 -11.91 45.57
C LEU A 6 -27.13 -11.16 44.24
N LEU A 7 -27.95 -10.14 43.98
CA LEU A 7 -27.82 -9.26 42.81
C LEU A 7 -26.54 -8.41 42.86
N ILE A 8 -26.15 -7.92 44.05
CA ILE A 8 -24.88 -7.20 44.21
C ILE A 8 -23.70 -8.16 43.98
N TYR A 9 -23.78 -9.40 44.48
CA TYR A 9 -22.75 -10.41 44.20
C TYR A 9 -22.67 -10.76 42.72
N PHE A 10 -23.80 -10.91 42.03
CA PHE A 10 -23.82 -11.17 40.59
C PHE A 10 -23.29 -9.98 39.77
N PHE A 11 -23.60 -8.75 40.18
CA PHE A 11 -23.12 -7.54 39.51
C PHE A 11 -21.62 -7.33 39.73
N VAL A 12 -21.11 -7.61 40.93
CA VAL A 12 -19.67 -7.57 41.24
C VAL A 12 -18.92 -8.70 40.54
N LEU A 13 -19.50 -9.91 40.49
CA LEU A 13 -18.92 -11.03 39.74
C LEU A 13 -18.92 -10.78 38.23
N PHE A 14 -19.98 -10.16 37.69
CA PHE A 14 -20.06 -9.74 36.29
C PHE A 14 -19.04 -8.62 35.98
N LEU A 15 -18.84 -7.66 36.88
CA LEU A 15 -17.77 -6.66 36.73
C LEU A 15 -16.38 -7.30 36.79
N LEU A 16 -16.13 -8.23 37.73
CA LEU A 16 -14.85 -8.92 37.86
C LEU A 16 -14.55 -9.85 36.66
N LEU A 17 -15.57 -10.51 36.10
CA LEU A 17 -15.46 -11.31 34.87
C LEU A 17 -15.21 -10.45 33.62
N ASN A 18 -15.72 -9.21 33.58
CA ASN A 18 -15.43 -8.27 32.47
C ASN A 18 -14.07 -7.55 32.62
N ILE A 19 -13.55 -7.40 33.85
CA ILE A 19 -12.19 -6.87 34.07
C ILE A 19 -11.13 -7.92 33.68
N ALA A 20 -11.45 -9.21 33.77
CA ALA A 20 -10.55 -10.31 33.38
C ALA A 20 -10.39 -10.50 31.84
N HIS A 21 -11.08 -9.70 31.02
CA HIS A 21 -10.94 -9.72 29.56
C HIS A 21 -10.33 -8.45 28.97
N PHE A 22 -9.87 -7.51 29.81
CA PHE A 22 -8.83 -6.59 29.37
C PHE A 22 -7.50 -7.34 29.38
N THR A 23 -7.22 -8.06 28.30
CA THR A 23 -5.83 -8.23 27.89
C THR A 23 -5.32 -6.83 27.58
N LEU A 24 -4.66 -6.19 28.55
CA LEU A 24 -3.64 -5.21 28.21
C LEU A 24 -2.74 -5.94 27.22
N ALA A 25 -2.62 -5.39 26.01
CA ALA A 25 -1.54 -5.78 25.13
C ALA A 25 -0.27 -5.60 25.97
N GLU A 26 0.30 -6.71 26.43
CA GLU A 26 1.68 -6.70 26.89
C GLU A 26 2.47 -6.31 25.65
N ASP A 27 2.77 -5.01 25.55
CA ASP A 27 3.99 -4.58 24.91
C ASP A 27 5.07 -5.42 25.55
N LYS A 28 5.47 -6.49 24.86
CA LYS A 28 6.68 -7.23 25.17
C LYS A 28 7.77 -6.17 25.20
N SER A 29 8.14 -5.78 26.40
CA SER A 29 9.22 -4.84 26.64
C SER A 29 10.42 -5.35 25.86
N ALA A 30 10.72 -4.65 24.77
CA ALA A 30 11.98 -4.80 24.09
C ALA A 30 13.08 -4.58 25.15
N PRO A 31 14.25 -5.21 25.02
CA PRO A 31 15.37 -4.92 25.91
C PRO A 31 15.79 -3.46 25.69
N GLY A 32 15.28 -2.57 26.54
CA GLY A 32 15.40 -1.12 26.43
C GLY A 32 14.11 -0.47 26.93
N GLY A 33 14.12 0.11 28.13
CA GLY A 33 12.94 0.75 28.72
C GLY A 33 12.36 1.86 27.83
N ILE A 34 11.11 2.27 28.10
CA ILE A 34 10.40 3.34 27.38
C ILE A 34 11.32 4.57 27.29
N ILE A 35 11.71 4.94 26.08
CA ILE A 35 12.55 6.12 25.85
C ILE A 35 11.69 7.36 26.18
N PRO A 36 12.07 8.20 27.17
CA PRO A 36 11.23 9.33 27.56
C PRO A 36 11.04 10.31 26.40
N LYS A 37 9.79 10.71 26.16
CA LYS A 37 9.46 11.77 25.22
C LYS A 37 10.04 13.10 25.73
N LEU A 38 10.73 13.82 24.84
CA LEU A 38 11.27 15.14 25.15
C LEU A 38 10.11 16.14 25.28
N GLN A 39 10.19 17.04 26.26
CA GLN A 39 9.25 18.15 26.36
C GLN A 39 9.56 19.14 25.23
N LYS A 40 8.55 19.48 24.42
CA LYS A 40 8.70 20.49 23.38
C LYS A 40 8.83 21.89 23.98
N THR A 41 9.84 22.63 23.55
CA THR A 41 10.11 24.02 23.94
C THR A 41 10.17 24.93 22.71
N ALA A 42 10.02 26.23 22.91
CA ALA A 42 10.12 27.21 21.82
C ALA A 42 11.53 27.31 21.21
N ASN A 43 12.56 26.86 21.95
CA ASN A 43 13.96 26.90 21.53
C ASN A 43 14.46 25.55 21.01
N ASP A 44 13.58 24.60 20.74
CA ASP A 44 14.02 23.31 20.22
C ASP A 44 14.60 23.48 18.80
N PRO A 45 15.76 22.89 18.52
CA PRO A 45 16.24 22.78 17.15
C PRO A 45 15.39 21.78 16.36
N GLU A 46 15.63 21.72 15.06
CA GLU A 46 14.99 20.79 14.13
C GLU A 46 16.04 19.81 13.60
N LEU A 47 15.68 18.53 13.56
CA LEU A 47 16.40 17.51 12.81
C LEU A 47 15.50 17.08 11.66
N ILE A 48 16.04 17.09 10.44
CA ILE A 48 15.32 16.74 9.21
C ILE A 48 16.17 15.81 8.36
N GLU A 49 15.51 15.07 7.46
CA GLU A 49 16.15 14.14 6.53
C GLU A 49 17.05 13.09 7.20
N GLY A 50 16.68 12.62 8.40
CA GLY A 50 17.36 11.50 9.04
C GLY A 50 17.19 10.20 8.25
N HIS A 51 18.28 9.63 7.76
CA HIS A 51 18.26 8.34 7.04
C HIS A 51 19.65 7.68 7.01
N VAL A 52 19.73 6.49 6.42
CA VAL A 52 20.99 5.77 6.16
C VAL A 52 21.13 5.45 4.67
N TYR A 53 22.29 5.75 4.10
CA TYR A 53 22.62 5.41 2.72
C TYR A 53 23.83 4.47 2.64
N PRO A 54 23.81 3.42 1.79
CA PRO A 54 22.63 2.92 1.06
C PRO A 54 21.59 2.29 2.00
N ASN A 55 20.33 2.21 1.58
CA ASN A 55 19.26 1.60 2.38
C ASN A 55 19.46 0.08 2.58
N TRP A 56 20.31 -0.54 1.77
CA TRP A 56 20.59 -1.98 1.77
C TRP A 56 21.98 -2.27 1.20
N GLY A 57 22.48 -3.49 1.38
CA GLY A 57 23.75 -3.91 0.77
C GLY A 57 24.41 -5.07 1.49
N PRO A 58 25.62 -5.50 1.09
CA PRO A 58 26.33 -6.58 1.75
C PRO A 58 26.92 -6.15 3.11
N VAL A 59 27.29 -7.12 3.93
CA VAL A 59 28.29 -6.91 5.00
C VAL A 59 29.63 -6.42 4.41
N CYS A 60 30.43 -5.75 5.22
CA CYS A 60 31.68 -5.09 4.84
C CYS A 60 31.52 -3.91 3.87
N GLN A 61 30.30 -3.45 3.61
CA GLN A 61 30.03 -2.17 2.93
C GLN A 61 29.94 -1.02 3.92
N ARG A 62 30.38 0.17 3.52
CA ARG A 62 30.17 1.37 4.32
C ARG A 62 28.75 1.90 4.16
N TYR A 63 28.12 2.19 5.29
CA TYR A 63 26.85 2.89 5.38
C TYR A 63 27.06 4.22 6.08
N THR A 64 26.39 5.26 5.57
CA THR A 64 26.44 6.61 6.09
C THR A 64 25.06 6.97 6.62
N TYR A 65 24.95 7.08 7.94
CA TYR A 65 23.79 7.65 8.62
C TYR A 65 23.92 9.15 8.58
N SER A 66 22.88 9.85 8.14
CA SER A 66 22.92 11.30 7.99
C SER A 66 21.65 11.95 8.52
N VAL A 67 21.79 13.17 9.02
CA VAL A 67 20.70 14.02 9.48
C VAL A 67 21.10 15.48 9.34
N ILE A 68 20.16 16.36 9.04
CA ILE A 68 20.40 17.80 8.95
C ILE A 68 19.93 18.46 10.24
N TYR A 69 20.82 19.20 10.89
CA TYR A 69 20.52 20.02 12.06
C TYR A 69 20.20 21.45 11.62
N ARG A 70 19.04 21.98 12.04
CA ARG A 70 18.61 23.35 11.79
C ARG A 70 18.17 24.02 13.10
N ASP A 71 18.46 25.31 13.26
CA ASP A 71 18.03 26.12 14.39
C ASP A 71 17.52 27.47 13.88
N LYS A 72 16.32 27.87 14.31
CA LYS A 72 15.64 29.07 13.80
C LYS A 72 16.42 30.35 14.07
N GLU A 73 17.17 30.38 15.17
CA GLU A 73 18.00 31.50 15.58
C GLU A 73 19.46 31.34 15.09
N GLY A 74 19.78 30.28 14.35
CA GLY A 74 21.12 30.01 13.84
C GLY A 74 22.12 29.58 14.91
N ARG A 75 21.64 29.06 16.05
CA ARG A 75 22.52 28.64 17.14
C ARG A 75 23.27 27.38 16.75
N LYS A 76 24.56 27.36 17.07
CA LYS A 76 25.39 26.17 16.97
C LYS A 76 24.87 25.08 17.91
N PRO A 77 24.81 23.80 17.49
CA PRO A 77 24.44 22.72 18.39
C PRO A 77 25.49 22.55 19.49
N GLN A 78 25.01 22.27 20.70
CA GLN A 78 25.83 21.74 21.79
C GLN A 78 26.30 20.32 21.44
N TYR A 79 25.43 19.51 20.84
CA TYR A 79 25.77 18.21 20.26
C TYR A 79 24.77 17.81 19.18
N VAL A 80 25.25 16.96 18.26
CA VAL A 80 24.43 16.14 17.37
C VAL A 80 24.93 14.71 17.52
N LYS A 81 24.05 13.81 17.91
CA LYS A 81 24.38 12.42 18.25
C LYS A 81 23.44 11.45 17.56
N ILE A 82 23.95 10.25 17.31
CA ILE A 82 23.15 9.09 16.93
C ILE A 82 23.09 8.13 18.12
N TYR A 83 21.90 7.70 18.50
CA TYR A 83 21.75 6.49 19.30
C TYR A 83 21.85 5.31 18.34
N PHE A 84 22.83 4.44 18.53
CA PHE A 84 23.09 3.31 17.65
C PHE A 84 23.26 2.04 18.49
N ASN A 85 22.33 1.08 18.32
CA ASN A 85 22.35 -0.22 19.01
C ASN A 85 22.63 -0.13 20.53
N GLY A 86 22.00 0.82 21.24
CA GLY A 86 22.17 0.96 22.69
C GLY A 86 23.15 2.05 23.13
N LYS A 87 23.86 2.70 22.20
CA LYS A 87 24.93 3.65 22.53
C LYS A 87 24.74 5.00 21.86
N MET A 88 24.89 6.08 22.62
CA MET A 88 24.98 7.44 22.08
C MET A 88 26.39 7.69 21.51
N ILE A 89 26.46 8.13 20.26
CA ILE A 89 27.71 8.40 19.53
C ILE A 89 27.64 9.82 18.94
N ASP A 90 28.70 10.61 19.12
CA ASP A 90 28.83 11.93 18.51
C ASP A 90 28.97 11.83 16.99
N MET A 91 28.19 12.65 16.27
CA MET A 91 28.25 12.76 14.81
C MET A 91 29.17 13.90 14.40
N VAL A 92 29.70 13.83 13.18
CA VAL A 92 30.59 14.86 12.61
C VAL A 92 29.90 15.59 11.47
N LYS A 93 30.25 16.85 11.23
CA LYS A 93 29.76 17.57 10.05
C LYS A 93 30.22 16.88 8.77
N ASN A 94 29.33 16.80 7.78
CA ASN A 94 29.69 16.35 6.44
C ASN A 94 30.65 17.36 5.77
N ASN A 95 30.33 18.65 5.87
CA ASN A 95 31.20 19.76 5.49
C ASN A 95 31.68 20.50 6.75
N PRO A 96 32.98 20.42 7.12
CA PRO A 96 33.50 21.09 8.32
C PRO A 96 33.32 22.61 8.33
N ASN A 97 33.25 23.24 7.15
CA ASN A 97 33.17 24.69 6.98
C ASN A 97 31.73 25.21 6.89
N ASP A 98 30.73 24.32 6.91
CA ASP A 98 29.33 24.71 6.87
C ASP A 98 28.83 25.04 8.28
N ASP A 99 28.64 26.33 8.55
CA ASP A 99 28.14 26.88 9.82
C ASP A 99 26.80 27.60 9.65
N ASP A 100 26.09 27.41 8.53
CA ASP A 100 24.76 28.00 8.32
C ASP A 100 23.67 27.16 9.02
N TYR A 101 23.62 27.32 10.34
CA TYR A 101 22.65 26.60 11.18
C TYR A 101 21.19 27.06 10.96
N GLN A 102 20.95 28.19 10.30
CA GLN A 102 19.59 28.61 9.94
C GLN A 102 19.08 27.86 8.71
N LYS A 103 19.94 27.66 7.70
CA LYS A 103 19.61 26.85 6.52
C LYS A 103 19.62 25.35 6.84
N GLY A 104 20.57 24.93 7.68
CA GLY A 104 20.73 23.56 8.14
C GLY A 104 22.11 23.00 7.77
N VAL A 105 22.73 22.29 8.71
CA VAL A 105 24.06 21.68 8.54
C VAL A 105 23.95 20.16 8.61
N LYS A 106 24.46 19.44 7.61
CA LYS A 106 24.43 17.97 7.53
C LYS A 106 25.48 17.34 8.45
N TYR A 107 25.03 16.44 9.33
CA TYR A 107 25.87 15.62 10.18
C TYR A 107 25.82 14.15 9.73
N ILE A 108 26.95 13.45 9.83
CA ILE A 108 27.10 12.07 9.38
C ILE A 108 27.76 11.16 10.43
N TYR A 109 27.41 9.89 10.37
CA TYR A 109 28.08 8.79 11.05
C TYR A 109 28.30 7.63 10.06
N LYS A 110 29.56 7.19 9.91
CA LYS A 110 29.94 6.11 8.98
C LYS A 110 30.15 4.81 9.75
N TYR A 111 29.52 3.73 9.29
CA TYR A 111 29.60 2.40 9.91
C TYR A 111 29.82 1.31 8.86
N VAL A 112 30.59 0.28 9.23
CA VAL A 112 30.84 -0.90 8.39
C VAL A 112 30.41 -2.14 9.19
N PRO A 113 29.24 -2.74 8.89
CA PRO A 113 28.80 -3.95 9.55
C PRO A 113 29.66 -5.13 9.12
N ASN A 114 30.06 -5.96 10.06
CA ASN A 114 30.83 -7.17 9.82
C ASN A 114 30.01 -8.45 10.02
N LYS A 115 28.71 -8.34 10.30
CA LYS A 115 27.79 -9.46 10.48
C LYS A 115 26.39 -9.07 10.01
N LEU A 116 25.57 -10.08 9.70
CA LEU A 116 24.16 -9.86 9.42
C LEU A 116 23.42 -9.51 10.71
N GLY A 117 22.40 -8.67 10.59
CA GLY A 117 21.54 -8.30 11.69
C GLY A 117 20.91 -6.93 11.49
N SER A 118 19.91 -6.63 12.31
CA SER A 118 19.29 -5.31 12.35
C SER A 118 20.14 -4.35 13.16
N ASN A 119 20.19 -3.10 12.71
CA ASN A 119 20.67 -2.00 13.54
C ASN A 119 19.46 -1.16 13.94
N PHE A 120 19.44 -0.63 15.15
CA PHE A 120 18.40 0.28 15.62
C PHE A 120 19.02 1.65 15.87
N TYR A 121 18.42 2.70 15.32
CA TYR A 121 18.95 4.04 15.49
C TYR A 121 17.89 5.13 15.57
N TYR A 122 18.28 6.24 16.19
CA TYR A 122 17.59 7.53 16.12
C TYR A 122 18.62 8.65 16.30
N PHE A 123 18.28 9.86 15.85
CA PHE A 123 19.15 11.02 16.00
C PHE A 123 18.68 11.89 17.18
N GLU A 124 19.60 12.54 17.87
CA GLU A 124 19.31 13.51 18.91
C GLU A 124 20.24 14.72 18.79
N ALA A 125 19.69 15.92 18.93
CA ALA A 125 20.47 17.14 18.98
C ALA A 125 19.99 18.07 20.10
N ALA A 126 20.92 18.90 20.59
CA ALA A 126 20.65 19.95 21.56
C ALA A 126 21.40 21.23 21.19
N ASN A 127 20.82 22.39 21.49
CA ASN A 127 21.44 23.70 21.31
C ASN A 127 21.75 24.41 22.65
N GLY A 128 21.64 23.68 23.77
CA GLY A 128 21.80 24.20 25.12
C GLY A 128 20.53 24.80 25.75
N LEU A 129 19.50 25.12 24.94
CA LEU A 129 18.22 25.67 25.39
C LEU A 129 17.04 24.72 25.16
N GLY A 130 17.12 23.92 24.10
CA GLY A 130 16.13 22.94 23.69
C GLY A 130 16.78 21.67 23.12
N LYS A 131 15.97 20.65 22.88
CA LYS A 131 16.39 19.34 22.38
C LYS A 131 15.40 18.78 21.39
N THR A 132 15.89 18.02 20.43
CA THR A 132 15.05 17.35 19.44
C THR A 132 15.58 15.96 19.11
N ARG A 133 14.70 15.11 18.58
CA ARG A 133 15.02 13.79 18.05
C ARG A 133 14.33 13.60 16.72
N ASP A 134 14.97 12.80 15.86
CA ASP A 134 14.42 12.33 14.60
C ASP A 134 14.49 10.79 14.56
N ALA A 135 13.53 10.17 13.85
CA ALA A 135 13.04 8.78 13.99
C ALA A 135 12.00 8.53 15.11
N ILE A 136 11.13 7.53 14.93
CA ILE A 136 10.01 7.23 15.84
C ILE A 136 10.58 6.68 17.16
N ILE A 137 10.51 7.48 18.23
CA ILE A 137 11.08 7.12 19.55
C ILE A 137 10.46 5.83 20.14
N ASP A 138 9.17 5.58 19.84
CA ASP A 138 8.44 4.39 20.29
C ASP A 138 8.78 3.15 19.42
N SER A 139 9.43 3.35 18.26
CA SER A 139 9.89 2.30 17.34
C SER A 139 11.10 2.82 16.52
N PRO A 140 12.33 2.79 17.07
CA PRO A 140 13.50 3.34 16.41
C PRO A 140 13.69 2.76 15.01
N ASP A 141 14.26 3.55 14.10
CA ASP A 141 14.43 3.12 12.72
C ASP A 141 15.36 1.92 12.65
N ASN A 142 14.97 0.96 11.82
CA ASN A 142 15.84 -0.13 11.45
C ASN A 142 16.86 0.40 10.43
N GLY A 143 18.14 0.19 10.72
CA GLY A 143 19.26 0.50 9.84
C GLY A 143 19.20 -0.30 8.52
N PRO A 144 20.29 -0.29 7.75
CA PRO A 144 20.24 -0.80 6.40
C PRO A 144 19.97 -2.29 6.38
N VAL A 145 19.33 -2.70 5.30
CA VAL A 145 18.97 -4.06 4.94
C VAL A 145 20.24 -4.76 4.40
N LEU A 146 21.01 -5.35 5.34
CA LEU A 146 22.21 -6.20 5.12
C LEU A 146 22.04 -7.61 4.50
N PHE A 147 22.85 -7.93 3.50
CA PHE A 147 22.90 -9.24 2.84
C PHE A 147 24.30 -9.89 2.88
N LYS A 148 24.37 -11.18 2.50
CA LYS A 148 25.67 -11.87 2.29
C LYS A 148 26.33 -11.50 0.96
N SER A 149 25.56 -11.02 -0.01
CA SER A 149 26.01 -10.68 -1.37
C SER A 149 25.61 -9.25 -1.72
N ALA A 150 26.34 -8.65 -2.66
CA ALA A 150 26.03 -7.36 -3.25
C ALA A 150 25.00 -7.45 -4.40
N PHE A 151 24.55 -8.66 -4.77
CA PHE A 151 23.63 -8.91 -5.88
C PHE A 151 24.08 -8.30 -7.22
N ASN A 152 25.35 -8.53 -7.57
CA ASN A 152 25.93 -8.05 -8.83
C ASN A 152 25.79 -9.06 -9.99
N LYS A 153 25.17 -10.22 -9.74
CA LYS A 153 25.06 -11.35 -10.67
C LYS A 153 23.62 -11.84 -10.83
N ASN A 154 22.67 -10.91 -10.77
CA ASN A 154 21.27 -11.26 -10.95
C ASN A 154 20.98 -11.73 -12.38
N GLN A 155 19.94 -12.55 -12.52
CA GLN A 155 19.54 -13.21 -13.75
C GLN A 155 18.03 -13.43 -13.79
N ILE A 156 17.49 -13.43 -15.01
CA ILE A 156 16.18 -13.94 -15.37
C ILE A 156 16.40 -15.30 -16.05
N VAL A 157 15.76 -16.35 -15.57
CA VAL A 157 15.97 -17.72 -16.06
C VAL A 157 14.64 -18.36 -16.40
N VAL A 158 14.63 -19.19 -17.45
CA VAL A 158 13.56 -20.16 -17.70
C VAL A 158 14.17 -21.54 -17.76
N VAL A 159 13.59 -22.47 -17.01
CA VAL A 159 13.98 -23.86 -16.92
C VAL A 159 12.93 -24.72 -17.60
N ASP A 160 13.37 -25.65 -18.46
CA ASP A 160 12.53 -26.77 -18.89
C ASP A 160 12.47 -27.79 -17.73
N LYS A 161 11.28 -27.99 -17.16
CA LYS A 161 11.07 -28.81 -15.95
C LYS A 161 11.54 -30.25 -16.14
N GLN A 162 11.25 -30.85 -17.30
CA GLN A 162 11.55 -32.25 -17.60
C GLN A 162 13.06 -32.50 -17.61
N THR A 163 13.80 -31.67 -18.35
CA THR A 163 15.25 -31.81 -18.51
C THR A 163 16.02 -31.17 -17.35
N GLY A 164 15.48 -30.11 -16.73
CA GLY A 164 16.17 -29.23 -15.79
C GLY A 164 17.15 -28.27 -16.46
N LYS A 165 17.13 -28.17 -17.79
CA LYS A 165 18.02 -27.28 -18.53
C LYS A 165 17.48 -25.86 -18.45
N LYS A 166 18.35 -24.90 -18.14
CA LYS A 166 18.08 -23.47 -18.37
C LYS A 166 18.00 -23.20 -19.87
N ILE A 167 16.80 -22.92 -20.37
CA ILE A 167 16.57 -22.55 -21.78
C ILE A 167 16.75 -21.05 -22.00
N LEU A 168 16.55 -20.26 -20.94
CA LEU A 168 16.91 -18.85 -20.84
C LEU A 168 17.78 -18.65 -19.59
N ASP A 169 18.86 -17.90 -19.72
CA ASP A 169 19.70 -17.41 -18.61
C ASP A 169 20.20 -16.01 -19.00
N TYR A 170 19.39 -14.99 -18.71
CA TYR A 170 19.63 -13.60 -19.10
C TYR A 170 20.20 -12.82 -17.91
N PRO A 171 21.45 -12.33 -17.98
CA PRO A 171 22.06 -11.59 -16.88
C PRO A 171 21.48 -10.17 -16.78
N THR A 172 20.97 -9.80 -15.61
CA THR A 172 20.52 -8.43 -15.29
C THR A 172 21.55 -7.65 -14.47
N GLY A 173 22.67 -8.30 -14.11
CA GLY A 173 23.78 -7.67 -13.40
C GLY A 173 23.37 -7.21 -12.00
N LYS A 174 23.34 -5.89 -11.79
CA LYS A 174 22.96 -5.28 -10.50
C LYS A 174 21.45 -5.12 -10.33
N GLU A 175 20.68 -5.19 -11.41
CA GLU A 175 19.22 -5.00 -11.33
C GLU A 175 18.58 -6.23 -10.72
N TRP A 176 17.79 -6.01 -9.67
CA TRP A 176 17.03 -7.07 -9.00
C TRP A 176 15.82 -7.40 -9.87
N VAL A 177 15.47 -8.68 -9.94
CA VAL A 177 14.27 -9.13 -10.65
C VAL A 177 13.14 -9.22 -9.63
N GLY A 178 12.22 -8.25 -9.67
CA GLY A 178 11.15 -8.12 -8.69
C GLY A 178 9.83 -8.75 -9.10
N GLY A 179 9.65 -9.12 -10.38
CA GLY A 179 8.44 -9.82 -10.81
C GLY A 179 8.65 -10.58 -12.11
N ILE A 180 8.00 -11.72 -12.25
CA ILE A 180 8.05 -12.59 -13.42
C ILE A 180 6.66 -13.19 -13.68
N ALA A 181 6.29 -13.36 -14.94
CA ALA A 181 5.06 -14.05 -15.34
C ALA A 181 5.21 -14.71 -16.72
N LEU A 182 4.81 -15.98 -16.83
CA LEU A 182 4.77 -16.79 -18.05
C LEU A 182 3.35 -16.82 -18.64
N SER A 183 3.27 -16.87 -19.97
CA SER A 183 2.03 -17.23 -20.65
C SER A 183 1.67 -18.70 -20.39
N ASP A 184 0.43 -19.09 -20.65
CA ASP A 184 -0.07 -20.44 -20.36
C ASP A 184 0.71 -21.54 -21.08
N ASP A 185 1.09 -21.27 -22.34
CA ASP A 185 1.91 -22.14 -23.16
C ASP A 185 3.41 -22.09 -22.80
N GLY A 186 3.78 -21.17 -21.89
CA GLY A 186 5.15 -20.85 -21.50
C GLY A 186 6.00 -20.28 -22.62
N ARG A 187 5.38 -19.82 -23.72
CA ARG A 187 6.06 -19.23 -24.86
C ARG A 187 6.55 -17.82 -24.57
N TYR A 188 5.84 -17.05 -23.77
CA TYR A 188 6.19 -15.66 -23.47
C TYR A 188 6.46 -15.49 -21.99
N LEU A 189 7.53 -14.76 -21.68
CA LEU A 189 7.90 -14.38 -20.32
C LEU A 189 7.93 -12.86 -20.21
N ALA A 190 7.10 -12.30 -19.33
CA ALA A 190 7.22 -10.93 -18.88
C ALA A 190 8.06 -10.88 -17.60
N ALA A 191 9.01 -9.96 -17.51
CA ALA A 191 9.83 -9.76 -16.32
C ALA A 191 9.99 -8.29 -15.98
N LYS A 192 9.89 -7.94 -14.70
CA LYS A 192 10.14 -6.60 -14.16
C LYS A 192 11.42 -6.64 -13.33
N THR A 193 12.31 -5.71 -13.60
CA THR A 193 13.52 -5.46 -12.82
C THR A 193 13.50 -4.07 -12.19
N SER A 194 14.54 -3.76 -11.40
CA SER A 194 14.80 -2.43 -10.87
C SER A 194 14.78 -1.28 -11.87
N LYS A 195 14.97 -1.52 -13.17
CA LYS A 195 14.95 -0.44 -14.18
C LYS A 195 14.15 -0.76 -15.43
N HIS A 196 13.87 -2.03 -15.68
CA HIS A 196 13.31 -2.43 -16.96
C HIS A 196 12.09 -3.33 -16.79
N ILE A 197 11.22 -3.27 -17.79
CA ILE A 197 10.24 -4.32 -18.06
C ILE A 197 10.67 -4.99 -19.35
N TYR A 198 10.75 -6.31 -19.34
CA TYR A 198 11.15 -7.15 -20.47
C TYR A 198 9.98 -8.05 -20.90
N LEU A 199 9.93 -8.33 -22.20
CA LEU A 199 9.18 -9.46 -22.74
C LEU A 199 10.12 -10.35 -23.55
N PHE A 200 10.08 -11.67 -23.32
CA PHE A 200 10.86 -12.67 -24.07
C PHE A 200 9.93 -13.64 -24.82
N ASP A 201 10.39 -14.17 -25.96
CA ASP A 201 9.86 -15.42 -26.54
C ASP A 201 10.80 -16.56 -26.15
N THR A 202 10.31 -17.54 -25.38
CA THR A 202 11.10 -18.67 -24.87
C THR A 202 11.54 -19.63 -25.97
N ASN A 203 10.97 -19.56 -27.18
CA ASN A 203 11.51 -20.25 -28.36
C ASN A 203 12.74 -19.56 -28.96
N SER A 204 12.93 -18.27 -28.68
CA SER A 204 14.08 -17.48 -29.13
C SER A 204 14.68 -16.68 -27.96
N PRO A 205 15.14 -17.38 -26.90
CA PRO A 205 15.31 -16.79 -25.57
C PRO A 205 16.53 -15.88 -25.42
N LYS A 206 17.35 -15.66 -26.46
CA LYS A 206 18.64 -14.97 -26.31
C LYS A 206 18.50 -13.49 -25.95
N GLU A 207 17.50 -12.83 -26.53
CA GLU A 207 17.25 -11.40 -26.35
C GLU A 207 15.76 -11.19 -26.09
N PRO A 208 15.39 -10.13 -25.35
CA PRO A 208 14.00 -9.77 -25.20
C PRO A 208 13.40 -9.39 -26.56
N LEU A 209 12.13 -9.75 -26.80
CA LEU A 209 11.32 -9.22 -27.90
C LEU A 209 11.29 -7.70 -27.86
N TRP A 210 11.17 -7.16 -26.65
CA TRP A 210 11.33 -5.74 -26.37
C TRP A 210 11.59 -5.52 -24.88
N ASN A 211 12.11 -4.33 -24.57
CA ASN A 211 12.22 -3.83 -23.21
C ASN A 211 11.69 -2.39 -23.12
N PHE A 212 11.22 -2.02 -21.94
CA PHE A 212 10.79 -0.68 -21.56
C PHE A 212 11.65 -0.23 -20.38
N ASN A 213 12.26 0.96 -20.48
CA ASN A 213 13.11 1.52 -19.44
C ASN A 213 12.31 2.49 -18.56
N CYS A 214 12.40 2.31 -17.24
CA CYS A 214 11.80 3.19 -16.25
C CYS A 214 12.79 4.29 -15.85
N GLU A 215 12.51 5.52 -16.26
CA GLU A 215 13.41 6.67 -16.05
C GLU A 215 13.67 7.03 -14.58
N GLN A 216 12.76 6.66 -13.66
CA GLN A 216 12.84 7.03 -12.23
C GLN A 216 13.04 5.83 -11.29
N CYS A 217 13.25 4.62 -11.82
CA CYS A 217 13.41 3.44 -10.98
C CYS A 217 14.87 3.26 -10.51
N ARG A 218 15.04 2.82 -9.26
CA ARG A 218 16.35 2.70 -8.59
C ARG A 218 16.78 1.24 -8.44
N ILE A 219 18.10 1.02 -8.44
CA ILE A 219 18.66 -0.32 -8.18
C ILE A 219 18.31 -0.75 -6.76
N GLY A 220 17.81 -1.97 -6.62
CA GLY A 220 17.47 -2.62 -5.35
C GLY A 220 16.42 -1.90 -4.51
N ASP A 221 15.59 -1.08 -5.15
CA ASP A 221 14.32 -0.69 -4.55
C ASP A 221 13.44 -1.93 -4.33
N ASP A 222 12.43 -1.84 -3.46
CA ASP A 222 11.48 -2.94 -3.24
C ASP A 222 10.63 -3.12 -4.50
N VAL A 223 11.09 -3.99 -5.40
CA VAL A 223 10.50 -4.20 -6.73
C VAL A 223 9.52 -5.37 -6.77
N LYS A 224 9.12 -5.91 -5.62
CA LYS A 224 8.32 -7.11 -5.53
C LYS A 224 7.01 -7.05 -6.32
N GLY A 225 6.69 -8.15 -6.99
CA GLY A 225 5.52 -8.30 -7.85
C GLY A 225 5.42 -7.21 -8.93
N GLY A 226 4.19 -6.85 -9.26
CA GLY A 226 3.93 -5.72 -10.14
C GLY A 226 4.16 -6.04 -11.62
N ILE A 227 4.09 -7.31 -12.03
CA ILE A 227 3.96 -7.68 -13.44
C ILE A 227 3.07 -8.92 -13.59
N ALA A 228 2.25 -8.95 -14.64
CA ALA A 228 1.45 -10.11 -15.00
C ALA A 228 1.23 -10.17 -16.52
N ILE A 229 1.09 -11.37 -17.07
CA ILE A 229 0.86 -11.60 -18.50
C ILE A 229 -0.43 -12.40 -18.72
N SER A 230 -1.18 -12.06 -19.76
CA SER A 230 -2.38 -12.83 -20.16
C SER A 230 -2.00 -14.24 -20.60
N GLY A 231 -2.93 -15.18 -20.54
CA GLY A 231 -2.67 -16.58 -20.88
C GLY A 231 -2.14 -16.81 -22.30
N SER A 232 -2.59 -15.99 -23.25
CA SER A 232 -2.10 -15.99 -24.64
C SER A 232 -0.73 -15.33 -24.85
N GLY A 233 -0.19 -14.68 -23.82
CA GLY A 233 1.00 -13.83 -23.94
C GLY A 233 0.76 -12.48 -24.63
N SER A 234 -0.47 -12.13 -25.02
CA SER A 234 -0.73 -10.95 -25.84
C SER A 234 -0.73 -9.62 -25.09
N LYS A 235 -1.12 -9.62 -23.80
CA LYS A 235 -1.19 -8.44 -22.95
C LYS A 235 -0.32 -8.61 -21.71
N ILE A 236 0.36 -7.54 -21.32
CA ILE A 236 1.24 -7.47 -20.15
C ILE A 236 0.85 -6.24 -19.35
N ILE A 237 0.52 -6.43 -18.07
CA ILE A 237 0.34 -5.31 -17.15
C ILE A 237 1.55 -5.25 -16.22
N ALA A 238 2.06 -4.04 -16.00
CA ALA A 238 3.15 -3.81 -15.06
C ALA A 238 2.90 -2.56 -14.22
N ALA A 239 3.31 -2.62 -12.96
CA ALA A 239 3.38 -1.50 -12.06
C ALA A 239 4.83 -1.14 -11.74
N PHE A 240 5.14 0.14 -11.80
CA PHE A 240 6.46 0.70 -11.56
C PHE A 240 6.32 2.12 -11.05
N THR A 241 7.12 2.51 -10.06
CA THR A 241 6.97 3.80 -9.36
C THR A 241 5.52 3.94 -8.81
N GLU A 242 4.79 4.96 -9.24
CA GLU A 242 3.39 5.20 -8.89
C GLU A 242 2.43 4.97 -10.07
N ARG A 243 2.91 4.26 -11.09
CA ARG A 243 2.23 4.07 -12.37
C ARG A 243 1.91 2.61 -12.63
N VAL A 244 0.82 2.39 -13.36
CA VAL A 244 0.42 1.10 -13.91
C VAL A 244 0.26 1.25 -15.41
N ALA A 245 0.89 0.38 -16.19
CA ALA A 245 0.82 0.42 -17.65
C ALA A 245 0.43 -0.93 -18.23
N LEU A 246 -0.35 -0.88 -19.31
CA LEU A 246 -0.69 -2.04 -20.13
C LEU A 246 0.10 -2.01 -21.43
N PHE A 247 0.73 -3.12 -21.79
CA PHE A 247 1.48 -3.30 -23.01
C PHE A 247 0.85 -4.37 -23.89
N ASP A 248 1.06 -4.24 -25.20
CA ASP A 248 0.83 -5.31 -26.16
C ASP A 248 2.14 -6.08 -26.39
N LYS A 249 2.06 -7.38 -26.63
CA LYS A 249 3.24 -8.19 -26.96
C LYS A 249 4.06 -7.65 -28.14
N SER A 250 3.45 -6.88 -29.04
CA SER A 250 4.10 -6.34 -30.23
C SER A 250 4.85 -5.03 -30.00
N SER A 251 4.74 -4.39 -28.83
CA SER A 251 5.24 -3.03 -28.61
C SER A 251 5.62 -2.76 -27.16
N ASN A 252 6.78 -2.13 -26.95
CA ASN A 252 7.18 -1.57 -25.67
C ASN A 252 6.53 -0.21 -25.35
N LYS A 253 5.74 0.36 -26.26
CA LYS A 253 4.91 1.52 -25.95
C LYS A 253 3.64 1.03 -25.24
N PRO A 254 3.30 1.58 -24.06
CA PRO A 254 2.05 1.26 -23.41
C PRO A 254 0.85 1.52 -24.33
N ILE A 255 -0.12 0.60 -24.32
CA ILE A 255 -1.47 0.82 -24.84
C ILE A 255 -2.10 1.99 -24.10
N TRP A 256 -1.93 1.98 -22.78
CA TRP A 256 -2.32 3.04 -21.89
C TRP A 256 -1.48 3.00 -20.61
N MET A 257 -1.46 4.12 -19.89
CA MET A 257 -0.74 4.26 -18.62
C MET A 257 -1.60 5.06 -17.64
N TYR A 258 -1.70 4.58 -16.41
CA TYR A 258 -2.42 5.22 -15.32
C TYR A 258 -1.42 5.68 -14.27
N ASP A 259 -1.38 6.97 -14.01
CA ASP A 259 -0.36 7.69 -13.22
C ASP A 259 -0.80 8.03 -11.80
N LYS A 260 -1.99 7.56 -11.39
CA LYS A 260 -2.60 7.84 -10.07
C LYS A 260 -2.78 6.56 -9.25
N ALA A 261 -1.95 5.54 -9.47
CA ALA A 261 -2.06 4.28 -8.74
C ALA A 261 -1.43 4.37 -7.34
N GLY A 262 -0.49 5.29 -7.13
CA GLY A 262 0.37 5.29 -5.95
C GLY A 262 1.29 4.05 -5.92
N GLY A 263 1.94 3.82 -4.79
CA GLY A 263 2.82 2.66 -4.62
C GLY A 263 2.07 1.35 -4.82
N SER A 264 2.42 0.56 -5.83
CA SER A 264 1.70 -0.68 -6.16
C SER A 264 2.46 -1.90 -5.64
N TYR A 265 1.82 -2.74 -4.82
CA TYR A 265 2.41 -3.99 -4.32
C TYR A 265 2.30 -5.12 -5.34
N ASN A 266 1.18 -5.21 -6.07
CA ASN A 266 1.03 -6.22 -7.10
C ASN A 266 -0.01 -5.86 -8.17
N VAL A 267 0.06 -6.55 -9.31
CA VAL A 267 -0.93 -6.46 -10.40
C VAL A 267 -1.36 -7.85 -10.82
N ALA A 268 -2.53 -7.95 -11.43
CA ALA A 268 -3.01 -9.18 -12.03
C ALA A 268 -3.78 -8.89 -13.31
N ILE A 269 -3.76 -9.84 -14.24
CA ILE A 269 -4.50 -9.78 -15.51
C ILE A 269 -5.29 -11.07 -15.69
N ALA A 270 -6.52 -10.96 -16.17
CA ALA A 270 -7.32 -12.12 -16.53
C ALA A 270 -6.65 -12.87 -17.70
N LYS A 271 -6.79 -14.20 -17.73
CA LYS A 271 -6.22 -15.06 -18.78
C LYS A 271 -6.65 -14.63 -20.20
N ASN A 272 -7.88 -14.11 -20.32
CA ASN A 272 -8.42 -13.58 -21.57
C ASN A 272 -7.83 -12.21 -22.00
N GLY A 273 -7.03 -11.56 -21.15
CA GLY A 273 -6.40 -10.26 -21.42
C GLY A 273 -7.30 -9.03 -21.25
N LYS A 274 -8.61 -9.21 -20.99
CA LYS A 274 -9.60 -8.13 -21.07
C LYS A 274 -9.73 -7.26 -19.84
N TYR A 275 -9.35 -7.79 -18.68
CA TYR A 275 -9.48 -7.14 -17.38
C TYR A 275 -8.18 -7.30 -16.60
N MET A 276 -7.85 -6.27 -15.84
CA MET A 276 -6.63 -6.22 -15.06
C MET A 276 -6.83 -5.34 -13.84
N ALA A 277 -6.10 -5.65 -12.77
CA ALA A 277 -6.23 -4.96 -11.50
C ALA A 277 -4.88 -4.70 -10.85
N ALA A 278 -4.86 -3.73 -9.94
CA ALA A 278 -3.70 -3.38 -9.13
C ALA A 278 -4.07 -3.30 -7.65
N ALA A 279 -3.20 -3.85 -6.81
CA ALA A 279 -3.20 -3.75 -5.36
C ALA A 279 -2.19 -2.67 -4.96
N THR A 280 -2.66 -1.63 -4.28
CA THR A 280 -1.87 -0.43 -4.01
C THR A 280 -1.76 -0.12 -2.52
N ALA A 281 -0.79 0.72 -2.21
CA ALA A 281 -0.37 1.19 -0.91
C ALA A 281 -0.27 2.71 -0.93
N GLY A 282 -0.57 3.32 0.21
CA GLY A 282 -0.21 4.70 0.46
C GLY A 282 -0.61 5.08 1.88
N GLU A 283 -0.98 6.34 2.05
CA GLU A 283 -1.26 6.88 3.38
C GLU A 283 -2.68 6.56 3.84
N GLU A 284 -2.83 6.09 5.07
CA GLU A 284 -4.15 5.80 5.66
C GLU A 284 -5.08 7.04 5.66
N SER A 285 -4.50 8.24 5.77
CA SER A 285 -5.26 9.49 5.76
C SER A 285 -5.74 9.92 4.37
N ASN A 286 -5.17 9.35 3.31
CA ASN A 286 -5.50 9.68 1.94
C ASN A 286 -6.49 8.64 1.38
N VAL A 287 -7.72 9.09 1.14
CA VAL A 287 -8.81 8.26 0.61
C VAL A 287 -8.56 7.77 -0.83
N ASN A 288 -7.57 8.35 -1.52
CA ASN A 288 -7.15 7.95 -2.86
C ASN A 288 -5.88 7.07 -2.83
N SER A 289 -5.49 6.54 -1.67
CA SER A 289 -4.50 5.47 -1.55
C SER A 289 -5.13 4.21 -0.94
N ASN A 290 -4.35 3.13 -0.79
CA ASN A 290 -4.85 1.84 -0.28
C ASN A 290 -6.00 1.30 -1.15
N LEU A 291 -5.78 1.36 -2.46
CA LEU A 291 -6.78 1.05 -3.46
C LEU A 291 -6.60 -0.34 -4.04
N LEU A 292 -7.73 -1.00 -4.25
CA LEU A 292 -7.88 -2.01 -5.29
C LEU A 292 -8.52 -1.35 -6.50
N ILE A 293 -7.84 -1.39 -7.64
CA ILE A 293 -8.29 -0.71 -8.86
C ILE A 293 -8.51 -1.74 -9.96
N LEU A 294 -9.62 -1.66 -10.69
CA LEU A 294 -9.93 -2.52 -11.84
C LEU A 294 -10.00 -1.71 -13.13
N TRP A 295 -9.41 -2.24 -14.20
CA TRP A 295 -9.49 -1.70 -15.56
C TRP A 295 -10.02 -2.72 -16.56
N SER A 296 -10.44 -2.19 -17.70
CA SER A 296 -10.55 -2.94 -18.95
C SER A 296 -9.32 -2.65 -19.83
N GLU A 297 -8.95 -3.60 -20.68
CA GLU A 297 -7.88 -3.45 -21.67
C GLU A 297 -7.99 -2.21 -22.57
N LYS A 298 -9.18 -1.62 -22.69
CA LYS A 298 -9.50 -0.56 -23.64
C LYS A 298 -9.21 0.86 -23.15
N SER A 299 -8.97 1.07 -21.86
CA SER A 299 -8.94 2.42 -21.28
C SER A 299 -8.13 2.49 -19.98
N GLU A 300 -7.34 3.55 -19.83
CA GLU A 300 -6.68 3.94 -18.57
C GLU A 300 -7.66 4.35 -17.46
N LYS A 301 -8.89 4.73 -17.82
CA LYS A 301 -9.92 5.06 -16.81
C LYS A 301 -10.35 3.77 -16.10
N PRO A 302 -10.21 3.72 -14.75
CA PRO A 302 -10.67 2.56 -13.99
C PRO A 302 -12.16 2.30 -14.22
N LEU A 303 -12.53 1.03 -14.32
CA LEU A 303 -13.93 0.60 -14.25
C LEU A 303 -14.50 0.92 -12.87
N TRP A 304 -13.70 0.69 -11.83
CA TRP A 304 -13.97 1.13 -10.48
C TRP A 304 -12.70 1.09 -9.61
N GLN A 305 -12.81 1.72 -8.45
CA GLN A 305 -11.82 1.71 -7.38
C GLN A 305 -12.49 1.37 -6.06
N TYR A 306 -11.76 0.71 -5.16
CA TYR A 306 -12.19 0.44 -3.80
C TYR A 306 -11.07 0.78 -2.82
N HIS A 307 -11.37 1.67 -1.87
CA HIS A 307 -10.47 2.05 -0.78
C HIS A 307 -10.72 1.18 0.46
N SER A 308 -9.65 0.62 1.02
CA SER A 308 -9.66 -0.06 2.32
C SER A 308 -8.88 0.73 3.38
N SER A 309 -9.16 0.44 4.65
CA SER A 309 -8.46 1.09 5.77
C SER A 309 -6.97 0.70 5.87
N GLY A 310 -6.53 -0.37 5.21
CA GLY A 310 -5.12 -0.78 5.13
C GLY A 310 -4.73 -1.11 3.70
N ASN A 311 -3.43 -1.20 3.42
CA ASN A 311 -2.88 -1.38 2.08
C ASN A 311 -3.36 -2.71 1.46
N PHE A 312 -3.61 -2.74 0.15
CA PHE A 312 -3.81 -3.99 -0.57
C PHE A 312 -2.45 -4.60 -0.90
N HIS A 313 -2.12 -5.76 -0.33
CA HIS A 313 -0.83 -6.43 -0.57
C HIS A 313 -0.83 -7.31 -1.83
N ASP A 314 -1.99 -7.84 -2.23
CA ASP A 314 -2.08 -8.75 -3.36
C ASP A 314 -3.46 -8.69 -4.03
N VAL A 315 -3.48 -9.07 -5.30
CA VAL A 315 -4.67 -9.13 -6.14
C VAL A 315 -4.59 -10.32 -7.10
N SER A 316 -5.71 -10.99 -7.34
CA SER A 316 -5.82 -12.09 -8.31
C SER A 316 -7.18 -12.07 -9.01
N LEU A 317 -7.19 -12.43 -10.30
CA LEU A 317 -8.40 -12.45 -11.13
C LEU A 317 -8.74 -13.88 -11.55
N SER A 318 -10.03 -14.20 -11.62
CA SER A 318 -10.52 -15.38 -12.34
C SER A 318 -10.16 -15.27 -13.84
N ASP A 319 -10.10 -16.39 -14.58
CA ASP A 319 -9.63 -16.44 -15.97
C ASP A 319 -10.37 -15.48 -16.91
N ASN A 320 -11.67 -15.30 -16.69
CA ASN A 320 -12.51 -14.41 -17.49
C ASN A 320 -12.54 -12.96 -16.97
N GLY A 321 -11.95 -12.71 -15.79
CA GLY A 321 -11.93 -11.42 -15.10
C GLY A 321 -13.22 -11.05 -14.37
N ASP A 322 -14.16 -11.98 -14.20
CA ASP A 322 -15.44 -11.71 -13.54
C ASP A 322 -15.30 -11.51 -12.04
N TYR A 323 -14.37 -12.23 -11.40
CA TYR A 323 -14.12 -12.14 -9.98
C TYR A 323 -12.69 -11.69 -9.68
N ILE A 324 -12.57 -10.87 -8.65
CA ILE A 324 -11.31 -10.27 -8.21
C ILE A 324 -11.15 -10.57 -6.71
N ALA A 325 -10.12 -11.32 -6.36
CA ALA A 325 -9.72 -11.55 -4.97
C ALA A 325 -8.65 -10.54 -4.56
N GLY A 326 -8.71 -10.02 -3.34
CA GLY A 326 -7.71 -9.13 -2.78
C GLY A 326 -7.46 -9.41 -1.30
N SER A 327 -6.27 -9.05 -0.83
CA SER A 327 -5.89 -9.18 0.58
C SER A 327 -5.27 -7.90 1.11
N THR A 328 -5.59 -7.53 2.35
CA THR A 328 -5.16 -6.27 2.96
C THR A 328 -4.26 -6.45 4.17
N GLY A 329 -3.40 -5.44 4.38
CA GLY A 329 -2.52 -5.31 5.53
C GLY A 329 -3.16 -4.63 6.72
N CYS A 330 -2.34 -4.30 7.73
CA CYS A 330 -2.79 -3.55 8.90
C CYS A 330 -3.25 -2.13 8.49
N PRO A 331 -4.31 -1.58 9.13
CA PRO A 331 -5.14 -2.17 10.17
C PRO A 331 -6.26 -3.12 9.68
N ASP A 332 -6.49 -3.23 8.37
CA ASP A 332 -7.66 -3.93 7.81
C ASP A 332 -7.60 -5.46 7.97
N ARG A 333 -6.56 -6.13 7.44
CA ARG A 333 -6.25 -7.56 7.64
C ARG A 333 -7.36 -8.51 7.18
N ARG A 334 -7.98 -8.21 6.04
CA ARG A 334 -9.14 -8.94 5.50
C ARG A 334 -8.81 -9.60 4.17
N ALA A 335 -9.65 -10.56 3.82
CA ALA A 335 -9.78 -11.03 2.46
C ALA A 335 -11.04 -10.44 1.82
N TYR A 336 -10.92 -10.13 0.53
CA TYR A 336 -11.98 -9.58 -0.28
C TYR A 336 -12.23 -10.41 -1.53
N LEU A 337 -13.50 -10.48 -1.94
CA LEU A 337 -13.92 -10.95 -3.25
C LEU A 337 -14.87 -9.93 -3.85
N PHE A 338 -14.58 -9.46 -5.06
CA PHE A 338 -15.42 -8.55 -5.82
C PHE A 338 -15.94 -9.23 -7.09
N TYR A 339 -17.06 -8.74 -7.58
CA TYR A 339 -17.53 -9.03 -8.93
C TYR A 339 -17.22 -7.82 -9.81
N LYS A 340 -16.72 -8.03 -11.03
CA LYS A 340 -16.17 -6.98 -11.89
C LYS A 340 -17.09 -5.78 -12.16
N ASN A 341 -18.41 -5.96 -12.06
CA ASN A 341 -19.38 -4.90 -12.34
C ASN A 341 -19.71 -4.05 -11.10
N SER A 342 -19.07 -4.28 -9.96
CA SER A 342 -19.33 -3.54 -8.72
C SER A 342 -18.09 -3.44 -7.84
N ASN A 343 -17.87 -2.27 -7.24
CA ASN A 343 -16.90 -2.08 -6.17
C ASN A 343 -17.45 -2.44 -4.78
N ILE A 344 -18.67 -2.97 -4.69
CA ILE A 344 -19.20 -3.54 -3.46
C ILE A 344 -18.70 -4.99 -3.37
N PRO A 345 -17.96 -5.36 -2.31
CA PRO A 345 -17.43 -6.71 -2.20
C PRO A 345 -18.55 -7.74 -2.02
N VAL A 346 -18.49 -8.81 -2.80
CA VAL A 346 -19.30 -10.02 -2.60
C VAL A 346 -18.91 -10.68 -1.28
N ILE A 347 -17.60 -10.75 -1.01
CA ILE A 347 -17.06 -11.17 0.29
C ILE A 347 -16.18 -10.05 0.83
N LYS A 348 -16.48 -9.66 2.07
CA LYS A 348 -15.59 -8.94 2.98
C LYS A 348 -15.61 -9.72 4.28
N THR A 349 -14.52 -10.44 4.57
CA THR A 349 -14.39 -11.23 5.80
C THR A 349 -14.27 -10.31 7.01
N ASP A 350 -14.48 -10.81 8.22
CA ASP A 350 -13.90 -10.15 9.40
C ASP A 350 -12.36 -10.21 9.39
N PRO A 351 -11.65 -9.38 10.19
CA PRO A 351 -10.20 -9.42 10.23
C PRO A 351 -9.75 -10.84 10.55
N LEU A 352 -8.95 -11.43 9.67
CA LEU A 352 -8.64 -12.88 9.72
C LEU A 352 -7.59 -13.22 10.78
N THR A 353 -6.87 -12.20 11.25
CA THR A 353 -5.82 -12.33 12.26
C THR A 353 -6.01 -11.25 13.32
N ARG A 354 -5.42 -11.46 14.50
CA ARG A 354 -5.46 -10.48 15.58
C ARG A 354 -4.62 -9.26 15.24
N ASP A 355 -3.38 -9.46 14.78
CA ASP A 355 -2.34 -8.42 14.68
C ASP A 355 -1.49 -8.51 13.40
N SER A 356 -1.94 -9.20 12.35
CA SER A 356 -1.04 -9.56 11.24
C SER A 356 -1.64 -9.35 9.85
N PRO A 357 -0.90 -8.79 8.88
CA PRO A 357 -1.41 -8.63 7.52
C PRO A 357 -1.86 -9.94 6.86
N VAL A 358 -2.79 -9.83 5.92
CA VAL A 358 -3.10 -10.88 4.94
C VAL A 358 -2.37 -10.50 3.66
N HIS A 359 -1.38 -11.31 3.28
CA HIS A 359 -0.32 -10.89 2.35
C HIS A 359 -0.49 -11.44 0.93
N ARG A 360 -1.22 -12.54 0.76
CA ARG A 360 -1.44 -13.19 -0.54
C ARG A 360 -2.90 -13.50 -0.75
N ALA A 361 -3.38 -13.35 -1.98
CA ALA A 361 -4.72 -13.73 -2.40
C ALA A 361 -4.70 -14.38 -3.78
N LYS A 362 -5.25 -15.59 -3.90
CA LYS A 362 -5.30 -16.35 -5.16
C LYS A 362 -6.67 -16.97 -5.36
N ILE A 363 -7.19 -16.93 -6.59
CA ILE A 363 -8.57 -17.30 -6.93
C ILE A 363 -8.59 -18.40 -7.99
N SER A 364 -9.58 -19.29 -7.96
CA SER A 364 -9.80 -20.29 -9.01
C SER A 364 -10.24 -19.64 -10.32
N SER A 365 -10.02 -20.33 -11.45
CA SER A 365 -10.32 -19.82 -12.79
C SER A 365 -11.79 -19.45 -13.02
N ASP A 366 -12.70 -20.15 -12.33
CA ASP A 366 -14.14 -19.89 -12.38
C ASP A 366 -14.63 -18.87 -11.33
N GLY A 367 -13.73 -18.38 -10.47
CA GLY A 367 -14.05 -17.47 -9.37
C GLY A 367 -14.90 -18.08 -8.24
N SER A 368 -15.08 -19.40 -8.21
CA SER A 368 -15.93 -20.06 -7.20
C SER A 368 -15.26 -20.19 -5.83
N SER A 369 -13.93 -20.10 -5.77
CA SER A 369 -13.16 -20.27 -4.55
C SER A 369 -11.86 -19.46 -4.59
N PHE A 370 -11.32 -19.16 -3.42
CA PHE A 370 -10.06 -18.44 -3.28
C PHE A 370 -9.37 -18.80 -1.97
N ALA A 371 -8.07 -18.58 -1.92
CA ALA A 371 -7.24 -18.80 -0.74
C ALA A 371 -6.42 -17.55 -0.42
N VAL A 372 -6.13 -17.36 0.87
CA VAL A 372 -5.28 -16.27 1.36
C VAL A 372 -4.27 -16.76 2.39
N GLY A 373 -3.12 -16.09 2.46
CA GLY A 373 -2.03 -16.36 3.41
C GLY A 373 -1.78 -15.18 4.35
N SER A 374 -1.51 -15.45 5.63
CA SER A 374 -1.23 -14.42 6.66
C SER A 374 0.16 -14.50 7.29
N GLU A 375 0.66 -13.37 7.80
CA GLU A 375 2.06 -13.19 8.20
C GLU A 375 2.43 -13.58 9.63
N SER A 376 1.55 -13.46 10.62
CA SER A 376 1.91 -13.61 12.04
C SER A 376 0.70 -14.05 12.88
N ASP A 377 0.93 -14.39 14.16
CA ASP A 377 -0.01 -15.04 15.10
C ASP A 377 -0.55 -16.40 14.61
N ALA A 378 0.33 -17.40 14.69
CA ALA A 378 0.27 -18.76 14.11
C ALA A 378 0.54 -18.85 12.60
N GLY A 379 0.37 -17.79 11.80
CA GLY A 379 0.49 -17.88 10.33
C GLY A 379 -0.57 -18.83 9.77
N ALA A 380 -1.31 -18.45 8.73
CA ALA A 380 -2.39 -19.33 8.29
C ALA A 380 -2.65 -19.26 6.81
N VAL A 381 -3.00 -20.44 6.29
CA VAL A 381 -3.69 -20.59 5.02
C VAL A 381 -5.18 -20.63 5.32
N PHE A 382 -5.94 -19.76 4.68
CA PHE A 382 -7.39 -19.75 4.75
C PHE A 382 -7.95 -20.08 3.37
N PHE A 383 -8.95 -20.96 3.33
CA PHE A 383 -9.66 -21.31 2.11
C PHE A 383 -11.13 -20.90 2.19
N PHE A 384 -11.63 -20.30 1.11
CA PHE A 384 -12.98 -19.77 1.02
C PHE A 384 -13.68 -20.26 -0.25
N ARG A 385 -15.01 -20.30 -0.17
CA ARG A 385 -15.88 -20.38 -1.35
C ARG A 385 -16.63 -19.06 -1.49
N LYS A 386 -16.96 -18.67 -2.72
CA LYS A 386 -17.62 -17.39 -3.05
C LYS A 386 -18.92 -17.09 -2.30
N ASN A 387 -19.57 -18.11 -1.74
CA ASN A 387 -20.84 -18.00 -1.01
C ASN A 387 -20.67 -18.02 0.52
N SER A 388 -19.43 -17.96 1.04
CA SER A 388 -19.14 -18.01 2.48
C SER A 388 -18.17 -16.90 2.88
N LYS A 389 -18.58 -16.08 3.85
CA LYS A 389 -17.70 -15.08 4.49
C LYS A 389 -16.76 -15.71 5.52
N GLU A 390 -17.13 -16.88 6.04
CA GLU A 390 -16.28 -17.69 6.91
C GLU A 390 -15.39 -18.60 6.06
N PRO A 391 -14.14 -18.86 6.50
CA PRO A 391 -13.28 -19.82 5.84
C PRO A 391 -13.90 -21.22 5.93
N ILE A 392 -13.89 -21.96 4.82
CA ILE A 392 -14.28 -23.37 4.79
C ILE A 392 -13.34 -24.17 5.69
N TRP A 393 -12.06 -23.84 5.64
CA TRP A 393 -11.09 -24.30 6.61
C TRP A 393 -9.94 -23.30 6.76
N LYS A 394 -9.23 -23.46 7.87
CA LYS A 394 -8.00 -22.75 8.20
C LYS A 394 -6.94 -23.78 8.56
N PHE A 395 -5.72 -23.60 8.06
CA PHE A 395 -4.56 -24.35 8.50
C PHE A 395 -3.58 -23.38 9.21
N PRO A 396 -3.43 -23.48 10.55
CA PRO A 396 -2.40 -22.75 11.26
C PRO A 396 -1.05 -23.42 11.00
N VAL A 397 -0.03 -22.62 10.66
CA VAL A 397 1.25 -23.18 10.26
C VAL A 397 2.15 -23.43 11.49
N PRO A 398 2.87 -24.57 11.57
CA PRO A 398 3.73 -24.86 12.70
C PRO A 398 4.77 -23.75 12.93
N GLN A 399 4.96 -23.37 14.20
CA GLN A 399 5.94 -22.35 14.66
C GLN A 399 5.63 -20.88 14.30
N GLY A 400 4.41 -20.53 13.88
CA GLY A 400 4.02 -19.12 13.75
C GLY A 400 4.78 -18.35 12.66
N SER A 401 5.26 -19.05 11.63
CA SER A 401 6.00 -18.46 10.52
C SER A 401 5.06 -17.91 9.43
N SER A 402 5.41 -16.77 8.83
CA SER A 402 4.60 -16.05 7.85
C SER A 402 4.33 -16.85 6.59
N VAL A 403 3.06 -16.99 6.19
CA VAL A 403 2.68 -17.50 4.86
C VAL A 403 2.81 -16.36 3.86
N ARG A 404 3.99 -16.22 3.27
CA ARG A 404 4.32 -15.17 2.30
C ARG A 404 4.20 -15.62 0.85
N ALA A 405 4.03 -16.93 0.66
CA ALA A 405 4.03 -17.58 -0.63
C ALA A 405 2.79 -18.48 -0.69
N LEU A 406 1.86 -18.20 -1.59
CA LEU A 406 0.61 -18.94 -1.77
C LEU A 406 0.22 -18.93 -3.23
N ASN A 407 -0.08 -20.10 -3.78
CA ASN A 407 -0.74 -20.23 -5.09
C ASN A 407 -1.87 -21.26 -5.08
N PHE A 408 -2.81 -21.12 -6.01
CA PHE A 408 -4.03 -21.90 -6.07
C PHE A 408 -4.25 -22.37 -7.50
N THR A 409 -4.51 -23.66 -7.68
CA THR A 409 -4.66 -24.19 -9.03
C THR A 409 -5.94 -23.67 -9.70
N PRO A 410 -5.94 -23.48 -11.04
CA PRO A 410 -7.11 -23.07 -11.83
C PRO A 410 -8.40 -23.81 -11.50
N SER A 411 -8.29 -25.13 -11.32
CA SER A 411 -9.42 -26.03 -10.98
C SER A 411 -10.03 -25.77 -9.59
N GLY A 412 -9.37 -24.98 -8.75
CA GLY A 412 -9.73 -24.77 -7.36
C GLY A 412 -9.45 -25.98 -6.46
N LYS A 413 -8.74 -27.01 -6.97
CA LYS A 413 -8.56 -28.28 -6.27
C LYS A 413 -7.37 -28.28 -5.31
N TYR A 414 -6.26 -27.61 -5.65
CA TYR A 414 -5.02 -27.70 -4.88
C TYR A 414 -4.47 -26.32 -4.53
N ILE A 415 -4.03 -26.16 -3.29
CA ILE A 415 -3.38 -24.93 -2.81
C ILE A 415 -1.92 -25.27 -2.49
N GLY A 416 -1.00 -24.54 -3.09
CA GLY A 416 0.41 -24.52 -2.69
C GLY A 416 0.65 -23.40 -1.70
N ALA A 417 1.34 -23.67 -0.61
CA ALA A 417 1.72 -22.64 0.35
C ALA A 417 3.12 -22.88 0.88
N ALA A 418 3.84 -21.82 1.18
CA ALA A 418 5.10 -21.90 1.90
C ALA A 418 5.22 -20.80 2.95
N THR A 419 5.92 -21.15 4.03
CA THR A 419 6.30 -20.20 5.06
C THR A 419 7.66 -19.62 4.78
N PHE A 420 7.89 -18.47 5.38
CA PHE A 420 9.18 -17.84 5.34
C PHE A 420 10.29 -18.69 6.00
N GLY A 421 9.94 -19.50 7.01
CA GLY A 421 10.84 -20.44 7.69
C GLY A 421 11.10 -21.76 6.94
N GLY A 422 10.78 -21.85 5.65
CA GLY A 422 11.17 -22.99 4.82
C GLY A 422 10.18 -24.15 4.79
N GLN A 423 9.01 -24.03 5.42
CA GLN A 423 7.99 -25.08 5.37
C GLN A 423 7.17 -24.94 4.09
N VAL A 424 6.95 -26.04 3.37
CA VAL A 424 6.27 -26.05 2.07
C VAL A 424 5.16 -27.08 2.11
N PHE A 425 3.98 -26.73 1.58
CA PHE A 425 2.77 -27.55 1.66
C PHE A 425 2.03 -27.57 0.33
N ILE A 426 1.41 -28.72 0.03
CA ILE A 426 0.30 -28.82 -0.91
C ILE A 426 -0.92 -29.31 -0.15
N PHE A 427 -2.05 -28.62 -0.31
CA PHE A 427 -3.36 -29.00 0.23
C PHE A 427 -4.29 -29.45 -0.88
N ASP A 428 -5.19 -30.39 -0.57
CA ASP A 428 -6.41 -30.57 -1.35
C ASP A 428 -7.50 -29.66 -0.75
N SER A 429 -8.22 -28.91 -1.58
CA SER A 429 -9.26 -27.96 -1.15
C SER A 429 -10.36 -28.59 -0.28
N SER A 430 -10.54 -29.91 -0.32
CA SER A 430 -11.49 -30.65 0.52
C SER A 430 -11.01 -30.89 1.95
N SER A 431 -9.74 -30.64 2.26
CA SER A 431 -9.12 -30.94 3.54
C SER A 431 -8.25 -29.79 4.06
N SER A 432 -8.30 -29.57 5.37
CA SER A 432 -7.40 -28.62 6.05
C SER A 432 -6.00 -29.20 6.29
N GLN A 433 -5.77 -30.49 6.01
CA GLN A 433 -4.48 -31.15 6.22
C GLN A 433 -3.70 -31.22 4.90
N PRO A 434 -2.38 -30.95 4.93
CA PRO A 434 -1.57 -31.03 3.73
C PRO A 434 -1.49 -32.48 3.22
N ILE A 435 -1.62 -32.65 1.91
CA ILE A 435 -1.44 -33.94 1.22
C ILE A 435 0.03 -34.20 0.88
N SER A 436 0.87 -33.16 0.92
CA SER A 436 2.34 -33.25 0.83
C SER A 436 2.96 -32.09 1.57
N SER A 437 4.12 -32.32 2.19
CA SER A 437 4.85 -31.30 2.93
C SER A 437 6.36 -31.53 2.87
N TRP A 438 7.12 -30.46 2.79
CA TRP A 438 8.58 -30.46 2.82
C TRP A 438 9.10 -29.39 3.78
N SER A 439 10.36 -29.52 4.21
CA SER A 439 11.02 -28.55 5.08
C SER A 439 12.42 -28.25 4.56
N LEU A 440 12.66 -26.99 4.21
CA LEU A 440 13.97 -26.46 3.85
C LEU A 440 14.60 -25.79 5.08
N ASN A 441 15.57 -26.46 5.68
CA ASN A 441 16.21 -25.94 6.90
C ASN A 441 17.12 -24.75 6.58
N ASN A 442 16.98 -23.66 7.33
CA ASN A 442 17.80 -22.45 7.22
C ASN A 442 17.77 -21.78 5.84
N VAL A 443 16.67 -21.95 5.10
CA VAL A 443 16.44 -21.28 3.81
C VAL A 443 15.25 -20.34 3.96
N ALA A 444 15.50 -19.06 3.74
CA ALA A 444 14.44 -18.07 3.64
C ALA A 444 13.81 -18.17 2.24
N ILE A 445 12.50 -18.39 2.18
CA ILE A 445 11.79 -18.53 0.91
C ILE A 445 11.46 -17.16 0.35
N GLY A 446 11.88 -16.91 -0.89
CA GLY A 446 11.55 -15.69 -1.65
C GLY A 446 10.27 -15.86 -2.49
N GLY A 447 10.17 -16.99 -3.19
CA GLY A 447 9.12 -17.25 -4.18
C GLY A 447 8.61 -18.68 -4.15
N ILE A 448 7.38 -18.86 -4.62
CA ILE A 448 6.71 -20.15 -4.77
C ILE A 448 5.88 -20.16 -6.05
N ASP A 449 5.77 -21.33 -6.66
CA ASP A 449 4.63 -21.59 -7.52
C ASP A 449 4.24 -23.08 -7.56
N ILE A 450 2.96 -23.39 -7.76
CA ILE A 450 2.39 -24.73 -7.93
C ILE A 450 1.91 -24.92 -9.37
N ALA A 451 2.22 -26.07 -9.97
CA ALA A 451 1.71 -26.40 -11.30
C ALA A 451 0.16 -26.48 -11.31
N ASP A 452 -0.47 -26.12 -12.43
CA ASP A 452 -1.94 -26.05 -12.56
C ASP A 452 -2.66 -27.37 -12.29
N ASP A 453 -2.02 -28.51 -12.56
CA ASP A 453 -2.53 -29.85 -12.25
C ASP A 453 -2.25 -30.28 -10.79
N GLY A 454 -1.53 -29.44 -10.04
CA GLY A 454 -1.05 -29.66 -8.69
C GLY A 454 -0.06 -30.82 -8.60
N SER A 455 0.61 -31.20 -9.70
CA SER A 455 1.55 -32.33 -9.71
C SER A 455 2.87 -31.99 -9.02
N TYR A 456 3.33 -30.73 -9.06
CA TYR A 456 4.54 -30.30 -8.39
C TYR A 456 4.45 -28.85 -7.90
N ILE A 457 5.36 -28.49 -7.01
CA ILE A 457 5.55 -27.14 -6.47
C ILE A 457 7.02 -26.75 -6.56
N THR A 458 7.29 -25.48 -6.76
CA THR A 458 8.64 -24.92 -6.92
C THR A 458 8.88 -23.82 -5.91
N ILE A 459 10.11 -23.75 -5.40
CA ILE A 459 10.49 -22.86 -4.30
C ILE A 459 11.86 -22.25 -4.58
N GLY A 460 12.00 -20.96 -4.33
CA GLY A 460 13.24 -20.21 -4.46
C GLY A 460 13.61 -19.57 -3.14
N GLY A 461 14.91 -19.43 -2.86
CA GLY A 461 15.34 -18.82 -1.61
C GLY A 461 16.79 -18.38 -1.55
N THR A 462 17.21 -18.09 -0.31
CA THR A 462 18.54 -17.55 0.03
C THR A 462 19.69 -18.54 -0.13
N ASP A 463 19.39 -19.81 -0.40
CA ASP A 463 20.39 -20.84 -0.72
C ASP A 463 20.80 -20.85 -2.20
N LYS A 464 20.28 -19.90 -2.99
CA LYS A 464 20.55 -19.74 -4.43
C LYS A 464 20.11 -20.93 -5.26
N LYS A 465 19.08 -21.64 -4.79
CA LYS A 465 18.53 -22.81 -5.49
C LYS A 465 17.06 -22.58 -5.84
N LEU A 466 16.68 -23.16 -6.97
CA LEU A 466 15.30 -23.50 -7.28
C LEU A 466 15.10 -24.96 -6.87
N HIS A 467 14.19 -25.19 -5.93
CA HIS A 467 13.74 -26.51 -5.49
C HIS A 467 12.47 -26.88 -6.23
N ILE A 468 12.38 -28.11 -6.73
CA ILE A 468 11.22 -28.64 -7.44
C ILE A 468 10.77 -29.90 -6.70
N PHE A 469 9.59 -29.87 -6.10
CA PHE A 469 9.01 -30.97 -5.34
C PHE A 469 7.80 -31.55 -6.05
N GLU A 470 7.88 -32.82 -6.41
CA GLU A 470 6.73 -33.57 -6.96
C GLU A 470 5.81 -34.01 -5.83
N LYS A 471 4.50 -33.80 -6.00
CA LYS A 471 3.46 -34.23 -5.06
C LYS A 471 3.57 -35.73 -4.79
N GLY A 472 3.65 -36.10 -3.52
CA GLY A 472 3.82 -37.49 -3.09
C GLY A 472 5.27 -38.00 -3.05
N LEU A 473 6.26 -37.24 -3.53
CA LEU A 473 7.68 -37.56 -3.40
C LEU A 473 8.33 -36.74 -2.28
N GLN A 474 9.24 -37.35 -1.52
CA GLN A 474 9.95 -36.67 -0.42
C GLN A 474 11.24 -35.96 -0.86
N ILE A 475 11.79 -36.32 -2.02
CA ILE A 475 13.03 -35.78 -2.55
C ILE A 475 12.70 -34.86 -3.73
N GLY A 476 13.22 -33.63 -3.69
CA GLY A 476 13.10 -32.66 -4.77
C GLY A 476 14.31 -32.65 -5.70
N LYS A 477 14.15 -32.01 -6.87
CA LYS A 477 15.24 -31.65 -7.78
C LYS A 477 15.69 -30.22 -7.45
N GLU A 478 16.99 -29.97 -7.52
CA GLU A 478 17.57 -28.65 -7.27
C GLU A 478 18.29 -28.12 -8.52
N ILE A 479 18.16 -26.81 -8.76
CA ILE A 479 18.85 -26.10 -9.85
C ILE A 479 19.54 -24.86 -9.26
N LEU A 480 20.81 -24.66 -9.58
CA LEU A 480 21.64 -23.60 -9.01
C LEU A 480 21.54 -22.28 -9.78
N PHE A 481 21.52 -21.19 -9.02
CA PHE A 481 21.52 -19.80 -9.49
C PHE A 481 22.73 -19.03 -8.93
N ASN A 482 23.03 -17.88 -9.53
CA ASN A 482 24.18 -17.06 -9.11
C ASN A 482 23.88 -16.25 -7.84
N GLU A 483 22.60 -15.91 -7.61
CA GLU A 483 22.10 -15.11 -6.50
C GLU A 483 20.80 -15.71 -5.95
N TYR A 484 20.23 -15.10 -4.90
CA TYR A 484 18.99 -15.58 -4.26
C TYR A 484 17.85 -15.60 -5.27
N VAL A 485 17.02 -16.64 -5.22
CA VAL A 485 15.84 -16.75 -6.08
C VAL A 485 14.67 -16.13 -5.35
N GLU A 486 14.15 -15.02 -5.87
CA GLU A 486 13.07 -14.25 -5.25
C GLU A 486 11.72 -14.57 -5.90
N GLU A 487 11.65 -14.58 -7.22
CA GLU A 487 10.39 -14.69 -7.96
C GLU A 487 10.35 -15.96 -8.78
N ILE A 488 9.19 -16.61 -8.82
CA ILE A 488 8.97 -17.87 -9.55
C ILE A 488 7.59 -17.84 -10.18
N ASP A 489 7.50 -18.38 -11.39
CA ASP A 489 6.23 -18.67 -12.07
C ASP A 489 6.34 -19.93 -12.94
N ILE A 490 5.27 -20.71 -13.02
CA ILE A 490 5.13 -21.94 -13.79
C ILE A 490 4.13 -21.67 -14.90
N SER A 491 4.51 -21.99 -16.14
CA SER A 491 3.57 -21.97 -17.25
C SER A 491 2.41 -22.95 -17.01
N ALA A 492 1.18 -22.59 -17.36
CA ALA A 492 -0.02 -23.42 -17.15
C ALA A 492 0.10 -24.87 -17.67
N ASN A 493 0.87 -25.10 -18.73
CA ASN A 493 1.14 -26.44 -19.24
C ASN A 493 2.11 -27.29 -18.38
N GLY A 494 2.63 -26.75 -17.28
CA GLY A 494 3.55 -27.41 -16.33
C GLY A 494 4.94 -27.72 -16.90
N LYS A 495 5.29 -27.18 -18.07
CA LYS A 495 6.56 -27.52 -18.75
C LYS A 495 7.71 -26.59 -18.37
N TYR A 496 7.43 -25.31 -18.17
CA TYR A 496 8.45 -24.29 -17.94
C TYR A 496 8.31 -23.64 -16.57
N ILE A 497 9.46 -23.34 -15.96
CA ILE A 497 9.56 -22.62 -14.69
C ILE A 497 10.43 -21.40 -14.95
N ALA A 498 9.86 -20.21 -14.80
CA ALA A 498 10.60 -18.97 -14.80
C ALA A 498 11.04 -18.62 -13.38
N ALA A 499 12.23 -18.05 -13.25
CA ALA A 499 12.80 -17.67 -11.97
C ALA A 499 13.62 -16.38 -12.11
N GLY A 500 13.49 -15.50 -11.12
CA GLY A 500 14.16 -14.21 -11.04
C GLY A 500 15.00 -14.13 -9.78
N THR A 501 16.21 -13.58 -9.90
CA THR A 501 17.08 -13.39 -8.73
C THR A 501 17.21 -11.94 -8.32
N GLY A 502 17.31 -11.70 -7.02
CA GLY A 502 17.44 -10.37 -6.45
C GLY A 502 17.57 -10.38 -4.93
N GLY A 503 17.52 -9.19 -4.34
CA GLY A 503 17.33 -9.01 -2.91
C GLY A 503 15.87 -8.71 -2.60
N SER A 504 15.47 -8.92 -1.35
CA SER A 504 14.13 -8.61 -0.88
C SER A 504 14.17 -8.29 0.61
N VAL A 505 13.42 -7.29 1.07
CA VAL A 505 13.37 -6.91 2.50
C VAL A 505 12.84 -8.05 3.36
N TYR A 506 12.10 -9.01 2.79
CA TYR A 506 11.65 -10.17 3.56
C TYR A 506 12.80 -11.08 3.97
N PHE A 507 13.88 -11.24 3.16
CA PHE A 507 15.05 -12.08 3.49
C PHE A 507 15.67 -11.77 4.87
N PHE A 508 15.37 -10.60 5.41
CA PHE A 508 15.79 -10.08 6.70
C PHE A 508 15.10 -10.72 7.90
N GLU A 509 13.85 -11.16 7.73
CA GLU A 509 13.01 -11.66 8.82
C GLU A 509 13.48 -13.04 9.36
N THR A 510 14.40 -13.72 8.65
CA THR A 510 14.90 -15.08 8.97
C THR A 510 16.40 -15.14 9.17
N PHE A 511 17.09 -13.99 9.25
CA PHE A 511 18.53 -14.08 9.45
C PHE A 511 18.88 -14.79 10.74
N ASP A 512 19.87 -15.67 10.60
CA ASP A 512 20.46 -16.37 11.71
C ASP A 512 21.07 -15.35 12.69
N LYS A 513 20.49 -15.26 13.89
CA LYS A 513 21.01 -14.40 14.97
C LYS A 513 22.42 -14.82 15.39
N ASP A 514 22.78 -16.07 15.11
CA ASP A 514 24.10 -16.64 15.38
C ASP A 514 25.05 -16.51 14.16
N SER A 515 24.73 -15.64 13.20
CA SER A 515 25.62 -15.39 12.06
C SER A 515 27.02 -14.97 12.54
N THR A 516 28.04 -15.67 12.03
CA THR A 516 29.41 -15.44 12.41
C THR A 516 29.91 -14.12 11.82
N PRO A 517 30.56 -13.26 12.63
CA PRO A 517 31.21 -12.06 12.10
C PRO A 517 32.26 -12.42 11.06
N VAL A 518 32.27 -11.67 9.96
CA VAL A 518 33.21 -11.77 8.86
C VAL A 518 34.33 -10.74 9.07
N SER A 519 35.57 -11.12 8.79
CA SER A 519 36.69 -10.16 8.80
C SER A 519 36.64 -9.30 7.53
N CYS A 520 36.34 -8.00 7.68
CA CYS A 520 36.30 -7.06 6.57
C CYS A 520 37.71 -6.58 6.22
N THR A 521 38.45 -7.38 5.44
CA THR A 521 39.79 -7.00 4.94
C THR A 521 39.73 -5.86 3.93
N ASN A 522 38.68 -5.84 3.10
CA ASN A 522 38.39 -4.78 2.15
C ASN A 522 37.01 -4.18 2.46
N ILE A 523 36.95 -2.87 2.65
CA ILE A 523 35.69 -2.14 2.83
C ILE A 523 35.14 -1.80 1.45
N ILE A 524 33.88 -2.16 1.20
CA ILE A 524 33.16 -1.77 -0.01
C ILE A 524 32.66 -0.33 0.20
N GLU A 525 33.18 0.60 -0.58
CA GLU A 525 32.68 1.97 -0.59
C GLU A 525 31.55 2.08 -1.63
N PRO A 526 30.32 2.44 -1.23
CA PRO A 526 29.25 2.68 -2.19
C PRO A 526 29.56 3.95 -3.00
N LYS A 527 28.88 4.11 -4.15
CA LYS A 527 28.87 5.39 -4.85
C LYS A 527 28.33 6.48 -3.94
N ALA A 528 28.65 7.75 -4.23
CA ALA A 528 28.04 8.84 -3.49
C ALA A 528 26.52 8.85 -3.76
N GLU A 529 25.74 9.12 -2.73
CA GLU A 529 24.28 9.21 -2.82
C GLU A 529 23.83 10.18 -3.92
N GLU A 530 24.47 11.34 -3.99
CA GLU A 530 24.23 12.37 -5.01
C GLU A 530 24.44 11.86 -6.44
N GLU A 531 25.48 11.05 -6.67
CA GLU A 531 25.75 10.44 -7.99
C GLU A 531 24.71 9.37 -8.35
N GLU A 532 24.26 8.59 -7.37
CA GLU A 532 23.26 7.54 -7.58
C GLU A 532 21.87 8.15 -7.80
N MET A 533 21.53 9.21 -7.06
CA MET A 533 20.31 9.99 -7.26
C MET A 533 20.29 10.66 -8.64
N ALA A 534 21.40 11.28 -9.06
CA ALA A 534 21.52 11.87 -10.39
C ALA A 534 21.36 10.82 -11.51
N GLN A 535 21.94 9.62 -11.34
CA GLN A 535 21.76 8.50 -12.28
C GLN A 535 20.33 7.96 -12.33
N ALA A 536 19.56 8.14 -11.26
CA ALA A 536 18.15 7.79 -11.18
C ALA A 536 17.22 8.94 -11.61
N GLY A 537 17.77 10.02 -12.17
CA GLY A 537 17.01 11.18 -12.66
C GLY A 537 16.59 12.18 -11.59
N PHE A 538 17.12 12.08 -10.36
CA PHE A 538 16.84 12.99 -9.25
C PHE A 538 18.00 13.99 -9.08
N ASN A 539 17.78 15.27 -9.36
CA ASN A 539 18.76 16.31 -9.06
C ASN A 539 18.61 16.75 -7.60
N GLY A 540 19.71 16.71 -6.82
CA GLY A 540 19.77 16.88 -5.36
C GLY A 540 19.53 18.28 -4.80
N ASN A 541 18.63 19.05 -5.39
CA ASN A 541 18.01 20.20 -4.72
C ASN A 541 16.53 19.84 -4.51
N ASP A 542 15.98 20.12 -3.33
CA ASP A 542 14.55 20.00 -3.01
C ASP A 542 13.67 20.99 -3.79
N GLU A 543 13.71 20.86 -5.10
CA GLU A 543 12.71 21.22 -6.08
C GLU A 543 12.82 20.12 -7.14
N GLN A 544 12.04 19.07 -6.91
CA GLN A 544 11.41 18.23 -7.93
C GLN A 544 12.03 18.43 -9.33
N ALA A 545 13.07 17.66 -9.64
CA ALA A 545 13.74 17.72 -10.93
C ALA A 545 12.74 17.46 -12.06
N ASN A 546 12.26 18.55 -12.67
CA ASN A 546 11.56 18.66 -13.94
C ASN A 546 10.59 17.51 -14.29
N SER A 547 9.46 17.48 -13.59
CA SER A 547 8.19 17.61 -14.32
C SER A 547 7.70 19.05 -14.15
N SER A 548 8.33 19.99 -14.86
CA SER A 548 7.84 21.37 -14.96
C SER A 548 6.56 21.37 -15.81
N LEU A 549 5.41 21.20 -15.17
CA LEU A 549 4.14 21.81 -15.59
C LEU A 549 4.28 23.26 -15.14
N CYS A 550 4.26 24.23 -16.04
CA CYS A 550 4.47 25.61 -15.62
C CYS A 550 3.29 26.13 -14.80
N GLY A 551 3.62 27.14 -13.98
CA GLY A 551 2.68 28.04 -13.32
C GLY A 551 1.53 27.37 -12.60
N ASP A 552 0.32 27.52 -13.10
CA ASP A 552 -0.87 27.67 -12.28
C ASP A 552 -2.04 28.28 -13.09
N GLY A 553 -2.03 28.13 -14.42
CA GLY A 553 -2.89 27.04 -14.90
C GLY A 553 -3.54 27.21 -16.27
N THR A 554 -3.21 26.39 -17.28
CA THR A 554 -2.36 25.20 -17.38
C THR A 554 -1.96 25.00 -18.86
N CYS A 555 -0.86 24.30 -19.20
CA CYS A 555 -0.57 23.88 -20.61
C CYS A 555 -0.10 22.42 -20.77
N GLU A 556 -1.00 21.46 -20.63
CA GLU A 556 -0.61 20.05 -20.49
C GLU A 556 0.05 19.41 -21.73
N GLY A 557 1.16 18.70 -21.47
CA GLY A 557 2.20 18.28 -22.40
C GLY A 557 3.56 18.75 -21.86
N PRO A 558 4.71 18.50 -22.51
CA PRO A 558 5.97 19.09 -22.07
C PRO A 558 5.94 20.61 -22.26
N GLU A 559 5.91 21.38 -21.16
CA GLU A 559 5.75 22.83 -21.17
C GLU A 559 7.09 23.57 -21.25
N THR A 560 7.12 24.64 -22.05
CA THR A 560 8.28 25.52 -22.29
C THR A 560 7.78 26.95 -22.50
N ILE A 561 8.66 27.94 -22.33
CA ILE A 561 8.36 29.35 -22.68
C ILE A 561 7.82 29.51 -24.11
N ASP A 562 8.25 28.63 -25.03
CA ASP A 562 7.89 28.72 -26.44
C ASP A 562 6.50 28.15 -26.75
N ASN A 563 6.06 27.10 -26.04
CA ASN A 563 4.76 26.44 -26.28
C ASN A 563 3.71 26.71 -25.19
N CYS A 564 4.09 27.29 -24.05
CA CYS A 564 3.22 27.68 -22.96
C CYS A 564 3.68 28.97 -22.30
N ARG A 565 3.75 30.04 -23.08
CA ARG A 565 4.26 31.33 -22.59
C ARG A 565 3.44 31.94 -21.46
N GLN A 566 2.13 31.67 -21.41
CA GLN A 566 1.22 32.27 -20.44
C GLN A 566 1.44 31.74 -19.01
N ASP A 567 1.92 30.50 -18.91
CA ASP A 567 2.17 29.80 -17.65
C ASP A 567 3.68 29.76 -17.33
N CYS A 568 4.52 29.73 -18.37
CA CYS A 568 5.99 29.64 -18.25
C CYS A 568 6.75 30.96 -18.34
N ASP A 569 6.15 32.07 -18.82
CA ASP A 569 6.83 33.39 -18.92
C ASP A 569 6.47 34.28 -17.72
N PRO A 570 7.42 34.53 -16.80
CA PRO A 570 7.18 35.35 -15.61
C PRO A 570 6.88 36.83 -15.92
N ASN A 571 7.01 37.28 -17.17
CA ASN A 571 6.73 38.66 -17.60
C ASN A 571 5.39 38.82 -18.34
N TYR A 572 4.53 37.80 -18.33
CA TYR A 572 3.24 37.84 -19.02
C TYR A 572 2.20 38.73 -18.29
N GLU A 573 1.86 39.89 -18.85
CA GLU A 573 0.97 40.91 -18.24
C GLU A 573 -0.54 40.60 -18.38
N GLY A 574 -1.00 39.49 -17.79
CA GLY A 574 -2.40 39.04 -17.88
C GLY A 574 -2.99 38.46 -16.60
N ARG A 575 -2.94 39.15 -15.45
CA ARG A 575 -3.53 38.64 -14.19
C ARG A 575 -4.93 39.19 -13.89
N GLY A 576 -5.91 38.29 -13.89
CA GLY A 576 -7.17 38.44 -13.16
C GLY A 576 -7.03 37.96 -11.70
N ILE A 577 -7.41 38.84 -10.78
CA ILE A 577 -7.47 38.77 -9.30
C ILE A 577 -7.67 37.36 -8.70
N PHE A 578 -6.71 36.87 -7.90
CA PHE A 578 -6.88 35.76 -6.96
C PHE A 578 -7.54 36.24 -5.66
N VAL A 579 -8.70 35.67 -5.32
CA VAL A 579 -9.31 35.80 -3.99
C VAL A 579 -8.73 34.70 -3.08
N LYS A 580 -7.88 35.08 -2.13
CA LYS A 580 -7.48 34.21 -1.02
C LYS A 580 -8.70 33.92 -0.13
N SER A 581 -9.25 32.71 -0.18
CA SER A 581 -10.21 32.26 0.84
C SER A 581 -9.46 31.70 2.04
N THR A 582 -9.31 32.50 3.10
CA THR A 582 -8.94 31.98 4.43
C THR A 582 -10.15 31.29 5.04
N GLN A 583 -10.24 29.95 4.92
CA GLN A 583 -11.14 29.15 5.76
C GLN A 583 -10.40 28.72 7.02
N PHE A 584 -10.79 29.28 8.16
CA PHE A 584 -10.43 28.76 9.48
C PHE A 584 -11.20 27.45 9.72
N LYS A 585 -10.51 26.31 9.70
CA LYS A 585 -11.04 25.02 10.20
C LYS A 585 -10.61 24.84 11.67
N LEU A 586 -11.57 24.82 12.59
CA LEU A 586 -11.33 24.35 13.97
C LEU A 586 -11.53 22.83 14.08
N PRO A 587 -10.79 22.14 14.97
CA PRO A 587 -10.79 20.69 15.08
C PRO A 587 -12.16 20.15 15.54
N GLY A 588 -12.79 19.30 14.71
CA GLY A 588 -14.12 18.70 14.95
C GLY A 588 -14.22 17.75 16.15
N MET A 589 -13.11 17.49 16.83
CA MET A 589 -13.05 16.60 17.99
C MET A 589 -13.73 17.23 19.23
N LEU A 590 -13.65 18.55 19.40
CA LEU A 590 -14.27 19.27 20.54
C LEU A 590 -15.80 19.33 20.45
N THR A 591 -16.37 19.38 19.25
CA THR A 591 -17.82 19.45 19.04
C THR A 591 -18.53 18.11 19.28
N GLY A 592 -17.87 16.99 18.99
CA GLY A 592 -18.42 15.65 19.22
C GLY A 592 -18.57 15.29 20.70
N PHE A 593 -17.55 15.60 21.52
CA PHE A 593 -17.60 15.32 22.96
C PHE A 593 -18.60 16.20 23.72
N ALA A 594 -18.78 17.46 23.30
CA ALA A 594 -19.79 18.35 23.87
C ALA A 594 -21.23 17.86 23.60
N PHE A 595 -21.47 17.28 22.41
CA PHE A 595 -22.78 16.71 22.04
C PHE A 595 -23.12 15.46 22.87
N LEU A 596 -22.17 14.52 22.98
CA LEU A 596 -22.33 13.31 23.80
C LEU A 596 -22.49 13.62 25.29
N GLY A 597 -21.71 14.57 25.83
CA GLY A 597 -21.83 15.02 27.21
C GLY A 597 -23.19 15.65 27.53
N SER A 598 -23.75 16.40 26.57
CA SER A 598 -25.07 17.04 26.73
C SER A 598 -26.21 16.02 26.73
N ILE A 599 -26.14 14.99 25.88
CA ILE A 599 -27.13 13.90 25.85
C ILE A 599 -27.09 13.07 27.13
N LEU A 600 -25.89 12.74 27.64
CA LEU A 600 -25.71 12.02 28.90
C LEU A 600 -26.27 12.82 30.09
N ALA A 601 -26.03 14.13 30.15
CA ALA A 601 -26.57 14.99 31.20
C ALA A 601 -28.11 15.06 31.17
N LEU A 602 -28.71 15.16 29.98
CA LEU A 602 -30.17 15.13 29.81
C LEU A 602 -30.76 13.76 30.17
N GLY A 603 -30.09 12.66 29.81
CA GLY A 603 -30.49 11.31 30.15
C GLY A 603 -30.49 11.06 31.67
N VAL A 604 -29.45 11.54 32.37
CA VAL A 604 -29.37 11.48 33.85
C VAL A 604 -30.48 12.32 34.49
N TYR A 605 -30.77 13.52 33.98
CA TYR A 605 -31.87 14.35 34.47
C TYR A 605 -33.23 13.66 34.27
N TYR A 606 -33.48 13.14 33.08
CA TYR A 606 -34.73 12.44 32.76
C TYR A 606 -34.93 11.19 33.61
N ALA A 607 -33.86 10.40 33.83
CA ALA A 607 -33.89 9.25 34.72
C ALA A 607 -34.19 9.66 36.17
N THR A 608 -33.62 10.77 36.64
CA THR A 608 -33.82 11.26 38.01
C THR A 608 -35.24 11.79 38.24
N VAL A 609 -35.81 12.48 37.24
CA VAL A 609 -37.15 13.10 37.34
C VAL A 609 -38.27 12.11 37.02
N LYS A 610 -38.13 11.28 35.98
CA LYS A 610 -39.20 10.39 35.51
C LYS A 610 -39.27 9.06 36.26
N PHE A 611 -38.12 8.51 36.68
CA PHE A 611 -38.07 7.23 37.40
C PHE A 611 -38.04 7.36 38.92
N ASN A 612 -38.15 8.58 39.48
CA ASN A 612 -38.25 8.81 40.93
C ASN A 612 -37.17 8.10 41.76
N LEU A 613 -35.95 7.98 41.20
CA LEU A 613 -34.84 7.21 41.77
C LEU A 613 -34.34 7.72 43.15
N LEU A 614 -34.77 8.90 43.59
CA LEU A 614 -34.36 9.51 44.86
C LEU A 614 -35.44 9.49 45.97
N ARG A 615 -36.59 8.84 45.76
CA ARG A 615 -37.69 8.84 46.75
C ARG A 615 -37.51 7.80 47.86
N ARG A 616 -36.36 7.76 48.55
CA ARG A 616 -36.21 6.91 49.75
C ARG A 616 -35.63 7.53 51.01
N ARG A 617 -35.20 8.80 51.04
CA ARG A 617 -34.94 9.53 52.30
C ARG A 617 -35.21 11.04 52.12
N PRO A 618 -36.16 11.64 52.84
CA PRO A 618 -36.49 13.07 52.69
C PRO A 618 -35.40 14.03 53.20
N GLU A 619 -34.46 13.56 54.02
CA GLU A 619 -33.51 14.43 54.76
C GLU A 619 -32.24 14.82 53.97
N ASP A 620 -31.86 14.10 52.91
CA ASP A 620 -30.64 14.40 52.15
C ASP A 620 -30.86 15.34 50.94
N LEU A 621 -32.10 15.76 50.69
CA LEU A 621 -32.47 16.58 49.51
C LEU A 621 -32.20 18.09 49.67
N LYS A 622 -31.71 18.54 50.83
CA LYS A 622 -31.46 19.96 51.10
C LYS A 622 -30.12 20.51 50.61
N LYS A 623 -29.27 19.72 49.92
CA LYS A 623 -27.96 20.18 49.41
C LYS A 623 -27.71 20.04 47.92
N LEU A 624 -28.73 19.75 47.10
CA LEU A 624 -28.63 19.94 45.66
C LEU A 624 -29.56 21.07 45.23
N ASN A 625 -29.00 22.27 45.17
CA ASN A 625 -29.73 23.50 44.92
C ASN A 625 -30.42 23.41 43.54
N LYS A 626 -31.74 23.60 43.52
CA LYS A 626 -32.56 23.59 42.28
C LYS A 626 -32.00 24.54 41.22
N ARG A 627 -31.31 25.60 41.64
CA ARG A 627 -30.56 26.52 40.77
C ARG A 627 -29.39 25.86 40.04
N ILE A 628 -28.59 25.00 40.69
CA ILE A 628 -27.43 24.34 40.08
C ILE A 628 -27.87 23.39 38.96
N LEU A 629 -28.92 22.61 39.20
CA LEU A 629 -29.46 21.70 38.19
C LEU A 629 -30.07 22.46 37.01
N MET A 630 -30.71 23.60 37.28
CA MET A 630 -31.25 24.48 36.25
C MET A 630 -30.13 25.14 35.43
N THR A 631 -29.05 25.60 36.07
CA THR A 631 -27.88 26.17 35.39
C THR A 631 -27.22 25.16 34.46
N ILE A 632 -27.02 23.91 34.92
CA ILE A 632 -26.43 22.84 34.10
C ILE A 632 -27.30 22.54 32.87
N CYS A 633 -28.62 22.49 33.04
CA CYS A 633 -29.55 22.29 31.91
C CYS A 633 -29.52 23.46 30.93
N ILE A 634 -29.51 24.71 31.42
CA ILE A 634 -29.44 25.90 30.55
C ILE A 634 -28.13 25.90 29.76
N THR A 635 -27.00 25.59 30.41
CA THR A 635 -25.70 25.51 29.73
C THR A 635 -25.63 24.39 28.70
N ALA A 636 -26.24 23.23 28.96
CA ALA A 636 -26.29 22.12 28.02
C ALA A 636 -27.16 22.44 26.79
N VAL A 637 -28.30 23.10 26.99
CA VAL A 637 -29.18 23.55 25.90
C VAL A 637 -28.48 24.63 25.05
N LEU A 638 -27.79 25.58 25.69
CA LEU A 638 -27.01 26.60 24.98
C LEU A 638 -25.90 25.99 24.12
N PHE A 639 -25.18 24.99 24.64
CA PHE A 639 -24.15 24.27 23.88
C PHE A 639 -24.74 23.48 22.70
N LEU A 640 -25.91 22.87 22.87
CA LEU A 640 -26.61 22.15 21.80
C LEU A 640 -27.10 23.09 20.69
N ILE A 641 -27.60 24.28 21.06
CA ILE A 641 -28.00 25.30 20.08
C ILE A 641 -26.77 25.83 19.32
N LEU A 642 -25.66 26.08 20.03
CA LEU A 642 -24.43 26.54 19.40
C LEU A 642 -23.92 25.53 18.36
N THR A 643 -23.91 24.23 18.69
CA THR A 643 -23.46 23.19 17.76
C THR A 643 -24.38 23.06 16.55
N LEU A 644 -25.70 23.16 16.72
CA LEU A 644 -26.65 23.16 15.60
C LEU A 644 -26.48 24.39 14.69
N VAL A 645 -26.24 25.58 15.26
CA VAL A 645 -25.95 26.81 14.50
C VAL A 645 -24.65 26.67 13.70
N PHE A 646 -23.58 26.12 14.29
CA PHE A 646 -22.34 25.84 13.58
C PHE A 646 -22.50 24.83 12.44
N MET A 647 -23.37 23.82 12.63
CA MET A 647 -23.68 22.85 11.59
C MET A 647 -24.41 23.49 10.39
N PHE A 648 -25.27 24.48 10.64
CA PHE A 648 -25.96 25.23 9.59
C PHE A 648 -25.07 26.24 8.87
N LEU A 649 -24.15 26.89 9.59
CA LEU A 649 -23.20 27.84 9.00
C LEU A 649 -22.10 27.16 8.15
N ASN A 650 -21.84 25.87 8.38
CA ASN A 650 -20.83 25.09 7.66
C ASN A 650 -21.39 24.25 6.49
N LYS A 651 -22.60 24.52 5.97
CA LYS A 651 -23.03 23.89 4.72
C LYS A 651 -22.12 24.31 3.56
N PRO A 652 -21.45 23.38 2.85
CA PRO A 652 -20.70 23.74 1.65
C PRO A 652 -21.69 24.22 0.58
N LYS A 653 -21.46 25.42 0.02
CA LYS A 653 -22.19 25.87 -1.16
C LYS A 653 -21.80 24.97 -2.34
N SER A 654 -22.78 24.38 -3.01
CA SER A 654 -22.57 23.74 -4.31
C SER A 654 -22.22 24.82 -5.34
N SER A 655 -21.10 24.66 -6.04
CA SER A 655 -20.75 25.55 -7.15
C SER A 655 -21.65 25.23 -8.34
N GLN A 656 -22.66 26.05 -8.60
CA GLN A 656 -23.31 26.08 -9.91
C GLN A 656 -22.37 26.80 -10.89
N TYR A 657 -22.07 26.14 -12.00
CA TYR A 657 -21.29 26.70 -13.11
C TYR A 657 -22.25 27.40 -14.07
N GLU A 658 -22.15 28.73 -14.19
CA GLU A 658 -22.81 29.49 -15.27
C GLU A 658 -21.91 29.48 -16.51
N PRO A 659 -22.40 29.06 -17.70
CA PRO A 659 -21.64 29.21 -18.92
C PRO A 659 -21.67 30.67 -19.39
N ARG A 660 -20.48 31.27 -19.55
CA ARG A 660 -20.32 32.61 -20.13
C ARG A 660 -20.67 32.62 -21.62
N GLU A 661 -21.48 33.61 -22.01
CA GLU A 661 -21.81 33.97 -23.39
C GLU A 661 -20.55 34.27 -24.21
N LYS A 662 -20.47 33.67 -25.41
CA LYS A 662 -19.48 34.06 -26.43
C LYS A 662 -19.96 35.31 -27.14
N THR A 663 -19.21 36.40 -27.03
CA THR A 663 -19.35 37.57 -27.93
C THR A 663 -18.28 37.49 -29.02
N PRO A 664 -18.58 37.74 -30.30
CA PRO A 664 -17.70 37.43 -31.43
C PRO A 664 -16.88 38.64 -31.91
N LEU A 665 -15.65 38.40 -32.38
CA LEU A 665 -14.94 39.26 -33.34
C LEU A 665 -13.97 38.37 -34.15
N ASN A 666 -14.34 38.04 -35.38
CA ASN A 666 -14.01 38.75 -36.64
C ASN A 666 -12.73 38.19 -37.27
N THR A 667 -12.90 37.14 -38.09
CA THR A 667 -11.95 36.73 -39.13
C THR A 667 -12.41 37.33 -40.45
N ASP A 668 -11.63 38.26 -40.99
CA ASP A 668 -11.68 38.60 -42.40
C ASP A 668 -10.83 37.62 -43.21
N GLN A 669 -11.52 36.97 -44.15
CA GLN A 669 -11.11 36.62 -45.52
C GLN A 669 -9.75 35.92 -45.74
N ASP A 670 -9.79 34.66 -46.20
CA ASP A 670 -9.78 34.46 -47.66
C ASP A 670 -10.26 33.06 -48.11
N ASN A 671 -10.81 33.04 -49.32
CA ASN A 671 -11.54 31.96 -49.98
C ASN A 671 -10.65 30.83 -50.54
N ARG A 672 -11.18 29.58 -50.57
CA ARG A 672 -11.56 28.88 -51.83
C ARG A 672 -12.06 27.43 -51.63
N SER A 673 -13.33 27.25 -52.01
CA SER A 673 -13.96 26.19 -52.83
C SER A 673 -13.90 24.71 -52.43
N GLY A 674 -15.10 24.12 -52.25
CA GLY A 674 -15.37 22.69 -52.40
C GLY A 674 -16.71 22.23 -51.80
N GLU A 675 -17.83 22.51 -52.49
CA GLU A 675 -19.17 21.90 -52.28
C GLU A 675 -19.10 20.35 -52.43
N ALA A 676 -20.00 19.49 -51.93
CA ALA A 676 -21.43 19.63 -51.71
C ALA A 676 -21.99 18.53 -50.75
N THR A 677 -22.99 18.94 -49.96
CA THR A 677 -24.26 18.26 -49.58
C THR A 677 -24.27 16.81 -49.09
N ASP A 678 -24.77 16.59 -47.86
CA ASP A 678 -26.19 16.26 -47.70
C ASP A 678 -26.77 16.60 -46.31
N LYS A 679 -28.05 16.97 -46.31
CA LYS A 679 -28.85 17.50 -45.20
C LYS A 679 -29.50 16.37 -44.40
N GLU A 680 -29.57 16.49 -43.08
CA GLU A 680 -30.85 16.37 -42.36
C GLU A 680 -30.81 16.85 -40.89
N ASN A 681 -31.80 17.69 -40.58
CA ASN A 681 -32.50 17.89 -39.30
C ASN A 681 -31.78 18.50 -38.09
N ARG A 682 -31.93 19.83 -37.99
CA ARG A 682 -32.03 20.61 -36.74
C ARG A 682 -33.35 20.31 -36.02
N LYS A 683 -33.27 20.01 -34.71
CA LYS A 683 -34.11 20.63 -33.65
C LYS A 683 -33.57 20.20 -32.27
N ASN A 684 -32.68 21.01 -31.71
CA ASN A 684 -32.36 20.99 -30.28
C ASN A 684 -33.45 21.77 -29.54
N LEU A 685 -34.26 21.04 -28.77
CA LEU A 685 -35.00 21.57 -27.63
C LEU A 685 -34.24 21.11 -26.38
N ASN A 686 -33.86 22.07 -25.54
CA ASN A 686 -33.36 21.83 -24.20
C ASN A 686 -34.48 21.18 -23.36
N GLU A 687 -34.38 19.89 -23.08
CA GLU A 687 -35.11 19.25 -21.99
C GLU A 687 -34.13 18.40 -21.18
N LYS A 688 -33.99 18.75 -19.89
CA LYS A 688 -33.36 17.91 -18.89
C LYS A 688 -34.24 16.66 -18.73
N GLN A 689 -33.78 15.52 -19.23
CA GLN A 689 -34.44 14.24 -18.98
C GLN A 689 -34.24 13.82 -17.52
N GLY A 690 -35.34 13.80 -16.75
CA GLY A 690 -35.45 13.05 -15.50
C GLY A 690 -35.48 11.54 -15.79
N VAL A 691 -34.96 10.74 -14.86
CA VAL A 691 -34.78 9.29 -15.03
C VAL A 691 -35.94 8.56 -14.34
N CYS A 692 -36.99 8.19 -15.08
CA CYS A 692 -38.04 7.32 -14.53
C CYS A 692 -37.49 5.90 -14.27
N GLY A 693 -37.97 5.22 -13.22
CA GLY A 693 -37.75 3.79 -12.96
C GLY A 693 -37.02 3.43 -11.66
N ASN A 694 -37.08 4.30 -10.65
CA ASN A 694 -36.53 4.05 -9.30
C ASN A 694 -37.62 3.92 -8.21
N ASP A 695 -38.90 3.89 -8.60
CA ASP A 695 -40.09 3.79 -7.74
C ASP A 695 -40.26 4.98 -6.74
N ILE A 696 -39.61 6.13 -6.99
CA ILE A 696 -39.70 7.33 -6.15
C ILE A 696 -40.01 8.56 -7.02
N CYS A 697 -41.13 9.24 -6.79
CA CYS A 697 -41.48 10.47 -7.51
C CYS A 697 -40.65 11.68 -7.05
N GLU A 698 -39.87 12.28 -7.94
CA GLU A 698 -38.98 13.43 -7.64
C GLU A 698 -39.35 14.72 -8.43
N PRO A 699 -40.32 15.52 -7.97
CA PRO A 699 -40.77 16.74 -8.67
C PRO A 699 -39.68 17.79 -8.88
N GLY A 700 -38.65 17.80 -8.01
CA GLY A 700 -37.51 18.71 -8.11
C GLY A 700 -36.58 18.43 -9.31
N LEU A 701 -36.72 17.26 -9.93
CA LEU A 701 -35.97 16.84 -11.12
C LEU A 701 -36.85 16.79 -12.38
N GLY A 702 -38.09 17.28 -12.31
CA GLY A 702 -39.02 17.33 -13.44
C GLY A 702 -39.91 16.09 -13.60
N GLU A 703 -39.92 15.21 -12.60
CA GLU A 703 -40.84 14.06 -12.60
C GLU A 703 -42.24 14.50 -12.20
N SER A 704 -43.20 14.07 -13.00
CA SER A 704 -44.61 14.36 -12.82
C SER A 704 -45.41 13.12 -13.17
N ARG A 705 -46.70 13.10 -12.81
CA ARG A 705 -47.60 12.00 -13.18
C ARG A 705 -47.71 11.80 -14.70
N GLU A 706 -47.43 12.85 -15.48
CA GLU A 706 -47.46 12.83 -16.95
C GLU A 706 -46.13 12.37 -17.54
N SER A 707 -44.99 12.65 -16.89
CA SER A 707 -43.65 12.26 -17.36
C SER A 707 -43.15 10.90 -16.82
N CYS A 708 -43.47 10.55 -15.56
CA CYS A 708 -43.09 9.28 -14.91
C CYS A 708 -44.29 8.69 -14.14
N SER A 709 -45.26 8.13 -14.88
CA SER A 709 -46.53 7.68 -14.30
C SER A 709 -46.40 6.47 -13.36
N GLN A 710 -45.34 5.66 -13.49
CA GLN A 710 -45.07 4.54 -12.57
C GLN A 710 -44.54 5.01 -11.22
N ASP A 711 -43.46 5.81 -11.21
CA ASP A 711 -42.83 6.31 -9.98
C ASP A 711 -43.74 7.30 -9.21
N CYS A 712 -44.57 8.06 -9.94
CA CYS A 712 -45.51 9.06 -9.39
C CYS A 712 -46.96 8.56 -9.25
N SER A 713 -47.19 7.25 -9.27
CA SER A 713 -48.51 6.69 -9.01
C SER A 713 -48.77 6.52 -7.50
N ALA A 714 -49.67 7.36 -6.98
CA ALA A 714 -50.18 7.44 -5.60
C ALA A 714 -49.37 8.33 -4.63
N GLN A 715 -49.66 9.64 -4.69
CA GLN A 715 -49.84 10.47 -3.49
C GLN A 715 -51.30 10.89 -3.39
#